data_AF-A0A954KPD4-F1
#
_entry.id   AF-A0A954KPD4-F1
#
_cell.length_a   1.000
_cell.length_b   1.000
_cell.length_c   1.000
_cell.angle_alpha   90.00
_cell.angle_beta   90.00
_cell.angle_gamma   90.00
#
_symmetry.space_group_name_H-M   'P 1'
#
loop_
_entity.id
_entity.type
_entity.pdbx_description
1 polymer ?
#
loop_
_entity_poly.entity_id
_entity_poly.type
_entity_poly.pdbx_seq_one_letter_code
_entity_poly.pdbx_strand_id
1 'polypeptide(L)'
;MPKPEQLLEAGALLAPKTKLKDAAGIDEVSARAYRHPALGDRVVVRLTPDNLAAGEDLTLSFLGFAEPDVTGPVAVRRRQALGFPEWALVHDPAHARYALDMVKEFKREARRAKSKPGHAWDAFSEIAKSLGKSVAHFLPSFWEQVGREFIAIDNSTYASRAFGKAREAERVHGLKVDEAIRRDAFLEFALAGCVSASAINDYGKELQAAGDAGEAWSIIRDLSVRRTLGGLPPWKNMCKDLATLAKAAGLDVDTEIQQVVRELLESPAMPRTSMGFWQVASKWVQSLAGNDDQAAGLLLNMIPKSGGYAQSDAWTWLNYLETWGILDNSWKDGVSEQAGPVGSPAEWLSKLCAVGSPSQILFDLVERMADRLKKDDISVYPYEVNRWNKQLNANIDLLDHLLALGIPIADPEGELRLSMYSWFRVHDDNAKNRPRDPVMLAQDPRFSVALMDAVRESVGVAEFEAAATGKKAMLEVRRNWLLSEIEKFGKAALPGFEDAFSTINGKTTTATWQEFPEAFERLQEAKVAAALHRSLKNGLMDEYGWPALEAAFEHFTGKFSISAPRETASDVKLFGAYPYAVVTDGVAAIVVRGNERVGEFELKLPKGEPLKHVEYIDGDLLVTAGKNYRCKQFWNRSPGKSWETWERDNQGLQGFAIDARGGGAFTGEKIIHAGEPETRGIGSSSNFFFDGEHYWATGWDHASQTETSCELDPVKGEQGRRSLPGFLEDFIAPDTRLMLHRCSLFPLPSGIQHSPLGQKDGLCGFRARKDSVTLQFTAEGIDGRSICTGKDDLSFQALLDQPGTTQKLPIEGVEGRWRTAPHLALHSPDNQIVTSRPEFDPGMYNSGQPAGIPWRYLNFFEVRDETASKKLRSISLDDTQTLLDAASKDIEAIASKREAKQGKKAENPTYPLLDKAIGKLLPRLKSPRLHAGIRGIIVGAIQLQLSLEKVIAQSDPNRVQPTKITVTNADASVVHVLNMLQKRSYGAESVSFFNELASIVMFLQGESDDITAPDFTCGIFGEIVSESLLNAWQLQWFARDDGDTKWLTFYEALLQTGALSLTGRLRQFSIDEDSDPKFRKLLEDAVGGRHDDIDDREAATALQHGNSKFVITRDWRGFNVVEFSRSETFHPVTGVDSNEETQPLELSDIQESVQQFIDLCKDQPPKIPSADFFAEVAEGMKLKPAIVAYIWFGYPHFGRYGSDPIPAYLREPA
;
A
#
# COMPACT_ATOMS: atom_id res chain seq x y z
N MET A 1 20.81 -3.01 49.35
CA MET A 1 21.30 -4.14 48.54
C MET A 1 20.28 -5.26 48.64
N PRO A 2 19.97 -5.97 47.54
CA PRO A 2 19.01 -7.08 47.57
C PRO A 2 19.48 -8.15 48.55
N LYS A 3 18.54 -8.82 49.22
CA LYS A 3 18.89 -9.93 50.12
C LYS A 3 19.54 -11.07 49.30
N PRO A 4 20.46 -11.86 49.87
CA PRO A 4 21.10 -12.98 49.17
C PRO A 4 20.10 -13.93 48.48
N GLU A 5 18.95 -14.17 49.10
CA GLU A 5 17.88 -14.99 48.54
C GLU A 5 17.29 -14.38 47.26
N GLN A 6 17.07 -13.06 47.24
CA GLN A 6 16.56 -12.34 46.06
C GLN A 6 17.59 -12.31 44.92
N LEU A 7 18.89 -12.31 45.23
CA LEU A 7 19.95 -12.41 44.23
C LEU A 7 20.00 -13.82 43.61
N LEU A 8 19.80 -14.87 44.40
CA LEU A 8 19.68 -16.25 43.89
C LEU A 8 18.42 -16.44 43.04
N GLU A 9 17.29 -15.85 43.44
CA GLU A 9 16.06 -15.81 42.63
C GLU A 9 16.25 -15.09 41.28
N ALA A 10 17.14 -14.10 41.23
CA ALA A 10 17.52 -13.38 40.01
C ALA A 10 18.65 -14.06 39.20
N GLY A 11 19.11 -15.25 39.61
CA GLY A 11 20.10 -16.05 38.87
C GLY A 11 21.58 -15.75 39.17
N ALA A 12 21.90 -15.01 40.24
CA ALA A 12 23.27 -14.68 40.60
C ALA A 12 24.07 -15.88 41.16
N LEU A 13 25.39 -15.86 40.97
CA LEU A 13 26.36 -16.73 41.66
C LEU A 13 26.83 -16.03 42.94
N LEU A 14 26.61 -16.66 44.10
CA LEU A 14 27.03 -16.12 45.39
C LEU A 14 28.27 -16.84 45.91
N ALA A 15 29.01 -16.21 46.82
CA ALA A 15 30.17 -16.84 47.45
C ALA A 15 29.75 -18.06 48.29
N PRO A 16 30.54 -19.15 48.35
CA PRO A 16 30.15 -20.41 49.01
C PRO A 16 29.75 -20.29 50.48
N LYS A 17 30.24 -19.27 51.20
CA LYS A 17 29.97 -19.03 52.63
C LYS A 17 28.84 -18.02 52.90
N THR A 18 28.03 -17.69 51.89
CA THR A 18 26.93 -16.73 52.06
C THR A 18 25.85 -17.33 52.97
N LYS A 19 25.45 -16.61 54.02
CA LYS A 19 24.38 -17.06 54.94
C LYS A 19 23.02 -16.98 54.24
N LEU A 20 22.34 -18.12 54.10
CA LEU A 20 21.03 -18.25 53.47
C LEU A 20 20.02 -18.80 54.49
N LYS A 21 18.77 -18.31 54.44
CA LYS A 21 17.70 -18.78 55.33
C LYS A 21 17.22 -20.21 55.04
N ASP A 22 17.31 -20.65 53.78
CA ASP A 22 16.97 -21.99 53.35
C ASP A 22 18.11 -22.55 52.48
N ALA A 23 18.63 -23.73 52.84
CA ALA A 23 19.68 -24.43 52.12
C ALA A 23 19.11 -25.53 51.21
N ALA A 24 17.80 -25.79 51.26
CA ALA A 24 17.14 -26.67 50.30
C ALA A 24 16.92 -25.91 48.98
N GLY A 25 17.41 -26.46 47.86
CA GLY A 25 17.23 -25.85 46.52
C GLY A 25 18.37 -24.93 46.05
N ILE A 26 19.55 -25.02 46.66
CA ILE A 26 20.81 -24.42 46.14
C ILE A 26 21.80 -25.52 45.78
N ASP A 27 22.66 -25.26 44.80
CA ASP A 27 23.77 -26.13 44.42
C ASP A 27 25.10 -25.38 44.51
N GLU A 28 26.11 -26.07 45.06
CA GLU A 28 27.49 -25.65 45.01
C GLU A 28 28.01 -25.74 43.57
N VAL A 29 28.90 -24.82 43.18
CA VAL A 29 29.48 -24.73 41.83
C VAL A 29 30.97 -24.91 41.93
N SER A 30 31.51 -25.92 41.27
CA SER A 30 32.94 -26.21 41.20
C SER A 30 33.52 -25.86 39.83
N ALA A 31 34.79 -25.44 39.79
CA ALA A 31 35.53 -25.27 38.55
C ALA A 31 36.12 -26.62 38.11
N ARG A 32 35.95 -26.98 36.84
CA ARG A 32 36.32 -28.30 36.31
C ARG A 32 37.12 -28.11 35.03
N ALA A 33 38.36 -28.58 35.04
CA ALA A 33 39.36 -28.33 34.01
C ALA A 33 39.54 -29.58 33.14
N TYR A 34 39.10 -29.50 31.88
CA TYR A 34 39.15 -30.59 30.91
C TYR A 34 40.29 -30.41 29.91
N ARG A 35 40.87 -31.53 29.47
CA ARG A 35 41.93 -31.59 28.45
C ARG A 35 41.48 -32.45 27.27
N HIS A 36 41.84 -32.06 26.06
CA HIS A 36 41.50 -32.82 24.85
C HIS A 36 42.71 -32.88 23.90
N PRO A 37 43.06 -34.05 23.32
CA PRO A 37 44.24 -34.18 22.46
C PRO A 37 44.29 -33.18 21.28
N ALA A 38 43.14 -32.89 20.67
CA ALA A 38 43.04 -31.90 19.59
C ALA A 38 43.24 -30.42 20.00
N LEU A 39 43.33 -30.14 21.31
CA LEU A 39 43.50 -28.77 21.83
C LEU A 39 44.95 -28.45 22.27
N GLY A 40 45.85 -29.44 22.26
CA GLY A 40 47.23 -29.29 22.74
C GLY A 40 47.28 -28.99 24.24
N ASP A 41 48.12 -28.05 24.66
CA ASP A 41 48.30 -27.66 26.07
C ASP A 41 47.15 -26.82 26.66
N ARG A 42 46.13 -26.49 25.85
CA ARG A 42 45.02 -25.63 26.27
C ARG A 42 44.02 -26.40 27.12
N VAL A 43 43.64 -25.81 28.25
CA VAL A 43 42.68 -26.35 29.22
C VAL A 43 41.34 -25.64 29.09
N VAL A 44 40.24 -26.39 29.04
CA VAL A 44 38.88 -25.84 29.07
C VAL A 44 38.36 -25.90 30.50
N VAL A 45 38.15 -24.76 31.13
CA VAL A 45 37.60 -24.69 32.50
C VAL A 45 36.10 -24.36 32.43
N ARG A 46 35.28 -25.19 33.10
CA ARG A 46 33.83 -24.95 33.22
C ARG A 46 33.46 -24.80 34.69
N LEU A 47 32.59 -23.83 34.99
CA LEU A 47 31.97 -23.68 36.30
C LEU A 47 30.67 -24.47 36.28
N THR A 48 30.67 -25.61 36.97
CA THR A 48 29.60 -26.60 36.88
C THR A 48 28.99 -26.80 38.26
N PRO A 49 27.65 -26.72 38.40
CA PRO A 49 26.98 -27.08 39.63
C PRO A 49 27.22 -28.55 39.96
N ASP A 50 27.52 -28.86 41.22
CA ASP A 50 28.00 -30.17 41.64
C ASP A 50 26.94 -31.28 41.48
N ASN A 51 25.65 -30.92 41.41
CA ASN A 51 24.57 -31.85 41.05
C ASN A 51 24.47 -32.13 39.53
N LEU A 52 24.99 -31.25 38.67
CA LEU A 52 25.06 -31.42 37.21
C LEU A 52 26.39 -32.04 36.76
N ALA A 53 27.36 -32.09 37.69
CA ALA A 53 28.73 -32.52 37.50
C ALA A 53 28.89 -33.84 36.73
N ALA A 54 28.27 -34.91 37.23
CA ALA A 54 28.45 -36.25 36.67
C ALA A 54 27.95 -36.35 35.22
N GLY A 55 26.83 -35.68 34.89
CA GLY A 55 26.30 -35.66 33.52
C GLY A 55 27.18 -34.86 32.56
N GLU A 56 27.75 -33.75 33.02
CA GLU A 56 28.63 -32.92 32.21
C GLU A 56 29.99 -33.61 31.94
N ASP A 57 30.53 -34.33 32.92
CA ASP A 57 31.75 -35.15 32.78
C ASP A 57 31.55 -36.25 31.75
N LEU A 58 30.44 -36.99 31.85
CA LEU A 58 30.10 -38.06 30.91
C LEU A 58 29.92 -37.52 29.49
N THR A 59 29.31 -36.34 29.34
CA THR A 59 29.13 -35.68 28.03
C THR A 59 30.48 -35.27 27.44
N LEU A 60 31.38 -34.71 28.24
CA LEU A 60 32.70 -34.28 27.77
C LEU A 60 33.63 -35.47 27.49
N SER A 61 33.55 -36.52 28.30
CA SER A 61 34.22 -37.80 28.04
C SER A 61 33.79 -38.41 26.71
N PHE A 62 32.48 -38.41 26.41
CA PHE A 62 31.96 -38.84 25.10
C PHE A 62 32.50 -38.01 23.92
N LEU A 63 32.76 -36.72 24.14
CA LEU A 63 33.37 -35.83 23.15
C LEU A 63 34.91 -35.97 23.06
N GLY A 64 35.52 -36.91 23.79
CA GLY A 64 36.95 -37.21 23.75
C GLY A 64 37.81 -36.41 24.73
N PHE A 65 37.20 -35.69 25.68
CA PHE A 65 37.95 -35.02 26.75
C PHE A 65 38.36 -36.03 27.83
N ALA A 66 39.54 -35.82 28.42
CA ALA A 66 39.98 -36.56 29.61
C ALA A 66 39.16 -36.16 30.84
N GLU A 67 39.19 -37.00 31.87
CA GLU A 67 38.60 -36.72 33.18
C GLU A 67 39.10 -35.37 33.72
N PRO A 68 38.21 -34.51 34.25
CA PRO A 68 38.59 -33.17 34.63
C PRO A 68 39.35 -33.09 35.96
N ASP A 69 40.25 -32.12 36.06
CA ASP A 69 40.75 -31.66 37.35
C ASP A 69 39.69 -30.75 38.00
N VAL A 70 39.15 -31.13 39.16
CA VAL A 70 38.09 -30.38 39.85
C VAL A 70 38.65 -29.51 40.97
N THR A 71 38.29 -28.23 40.98
CA THR A 71 38.68 -27.23 41.98
C THR A 71 37.44 -26.45 42.44
N GLY A 72 37.02 -26.61 43.69
CA GLY A 72 35.79 -25.97 44.19
C GLY A 72 35.26 -26.64 45.46
N PRO A 73 34.18 -26.11 46.05
CA PRO A 73 33.22 -25.17 45.46
C PRO A 73 33.71 -23.71 45.43
N VAL A 74 33.49 -23.02 44.30
CA VAL A 74 33.87 -21.61 44.07
C VAL A 74 32.69 -20.63 44.12
N ALA A 75 31.46 -21.13 44.03
CA ALA A 75 30.22 -20.35 44.21
C ALA A 75 29.04 -21.25 44.65
N VAL A 76 27.91 -20.65 45.00
CA VAL A 76 26.60 -21.29 45.15
C VAL A 76 25.57 -20.59 44.27
N ARG A 77 24.63 -21.35 43.70
CA ARG A 77 23.51 -20.85 42.88
C ARG A 77 22.21 -21.53 43.23
N ARG A 78 21.08 -21.01 42.75
CA ARG A 78 19.80 -21.72 42.80
C ARG A 78 19.87 -23.00 41.95
N ARG A 79 19.30 -24.08 42.50
CA ARG A 79 19.20 -25.36 41.83
C ARG A 79 18.40 -25.22 40.55
N GLN A 80 18.96 -25.73 39.46
CA GLN A 80 18.32 -25.74 38.14
C GLN A 80 17.91 -27.17 37.81
N ALA A 81 16.74 -27.34 37.20
CA ALA A 81 16.34 -28.62 36.63
C ALA A 81 17.38 -29.09 35.60
N LEU A 82 17.80 -30.35 35.67
CA LEU A 82 18.67 -30.95 34.67
C LEU A 82 18.03 -30.83 33.27
N GLY A 83 18.72 -30.18 32.34
CA GLY A 83 18.33 -30.10 30.92
C GLY A 83 18.67 -31.40 30.17
N PHE A 84 18.27 -31.49 28.90
CA PHE A 84 18.66 -32.61 28.04
C PHE A 84 20.01 -32.32 27.37
N PRO A 85 20.99 -33.25 27.37
CA PRO A 85 20.91 -34.66 27.75
C PRO A 85 21.25 -34.98 29.23
N GLU A 86 21.67 -33.99 30.02
CA GLU A 86 22.19 -34.18 31.38
C GLU A 86 21.21 -34.91 32.30
N TRP A 87 19.91 -34.64 32.16
CA TRP A 87 18.85 -35.33 32.89
C TRP A 87 18.87 -36.84 32.65
N ALA A 88 19.03 -37.26 31.40
CA ALA A 88 19.08 -38.67 31.02
C ALA A 88 20.33 -39.36 31.60
N LEU A 89 21.45 -38.65 31.64
CA LEU A 89 22.72 -39.17 32.17
C LEU A 89 22.68 -39.40 33.68
N VAL A 90 21.91 -38.58 34.42
CA VAL A 90 21.78 -38.69 35.88
C VAL A 90 20.66 -39.66 36.29
N HIS A 91 19.50 -39.59 35.63
CA HIS A 91 18.30 -40.33 36.05
C HIS A 91 18.13 -41.68 35.36
N ASP A 92 18.76 -41.91 34.21
CA ASP A 92 18.75 -43.21 33.53
C ASP A 92 20.08 -43.51 32.80
N PRO A 93 21.17 -43.75 33.56
CA PRO A 93 22.50 -44.01 32.98
C PRO A 93 22.53 -45.21 32.03
N ALA A 94 21.65 -46.19 32.23
CA ALA A 94 21.58 -47.41 31.41
C ALA A 94 21.13 -47.13 29.96
N HIS A 95 20.29 -46.10 29.76
CA HIS A 95 19.80 -45.69 28.43
C HIS A 95 20.38 -44.34 27.97
N ALA A 96 21.31 -43.76 28.73
CA ALA A 96 21.93 -42.47 28.42
C ALA A 96 22.56 -42.39 27.01
N ARG A 97 22.95 -43.52 26.42
CA ARG A 97 23.47 -43.60 25.05
C ARG A 97 22.49 -43.01 24.02
N TYR A 98 21.18 -43.25 24.18
CA TYR A 98 20.16 -42.72 23.29
C TYR A 98 20.08 -41.18 23.33
N ALA A 99 20.33 -40.58 24.49
CA ALA A 99 20.38 -39.13 24.63
C ALA A 99 21.67 -38.56 24.02
N LEU A 100 22.82 -39.18 24.29
CA LEU A 100 24.13 -38.77 23.78
C LEU A 100 24.23 -38.81 22.24
N ASP A 101 23.65 -39.84 21.60
CA ASP A 101 23.67 -39.98 20.14
C ASP A 101 22.92 -38.82 19.43
N MET A 102 21.95 -38.18 20.08
CA MET A 102 21.14 -37.09 19.53
C MET A 102 21.74 -35.68 19.77
N VAL A 103 22.76 -35.53 20.63
CA VAL A 103 23.33 -34.22 21.02
C VAL A 103 23.87 -33.44 19.82
N LYS A 104 24.52 -34.13 18.88
CA LYS A 104 25.11 -33.49 17.69
C LYS A 104 24.03 -32.92 16.77
N GLU A 105 22.95 -33.67 16.59
CA GLU A 105 21.81 -33.25 15.78
C GLU A 105 21.04 -32.11 16.45
N PHE A 106 20.78 -32.22 17.77
CA PHE A 106 20.17 -31.16 18.56
C PHE A 106 20.92 -29.81 18.41
N LYS A 107 22.25 -29.80 18.62
CA LYS A 107 23.08 -28.59 18.51
C LYS A 107 23.15 -28.03 17.08
N ARG A 108 22.95 -28.87 16.05
CA ARG A 108 22.86 -28.42 14.66
C ARG A 108 21.57 -27.63 14.45
N GLU A 109 20.43 -28.15 14.91
CA GLU A 109 19.13 -27.51 14.72
C GLU A 109 18.95 -26.28 15.62
N ALA A 110 19.49 -26.27 16.84
CA ALA A 110 19.51 -25.09 17.70
C ALA A 110 20.19 -23.88 17.02
N ARG A 111 21.33 -24.09 16.34
CA ARG A 111 21.99 -23.02 15.55
C ARG A 111 21.17 -22.57 14.35
N ARG A 112 20.37 -23.47 13.75
CA ARG A 112 19.53 -23.17 12.59
C ARG A 112 18.28 -22.38 12.98
N ALA A 113 17.81 -22.50 14.21
CA ALA A 113 16.56 -21.90 14.71
C ALA A 113 16.48 -20.38 14.50
N LYS A 114 17.60 -19.64 14.57
CA LYS A 114 17.63 -18.18 14.36
C LYS A 114 17.24 -17.76 12.93
N SER A 115 17.66 -18.54 11.93
CA SER A 115 17.44 -18.20 10.51
C SER A 115 16.22 -18.90 9.91
N LYS A 116 15.88 -20.09 10.43
CA LYS A 116 14.87 -20.99 9.88
C LYS A 116 14.09 -21.70 11.02
N PRO A 117 13.29 -20.96 11.81
CA PRO A 117 12.66 -21.48 13.03
C PRO A 117 11.67 -22.62 12.76
N GLY A 118 10.88 -22.54 11.67
CA GLY A 118 9.95 -23.62 11.29
C GLY A 118 10.66 -24.94 10.95
N HIS A 119 11.75 -24.88 10.19
CA HIS A 119 12.53 -26.08 9.88
C HIS A 119 13.23 -26.68 11.11
N ALA A 120 13.70 -25.85 12.04
CA ALA A 120 14.27 -26.33 13.28
C ALA A 120 13.20 -27.02 14.15
N TRP A 121 11.98 -26.47 14.20
CA TRP A 121 10.84 -27.10 14.88
C TRP A 121 10.50 -28.48 14.33
N ASP A 122 10.45 -28.63 13.00
CA ASP A 122 10.18 -29.92 12.36
C ASP A 122 11.26 -30.94 12.71
N ALA A 123 12.53 -30.54 12.68
CA ALA A 123 13.65 -31.41 13.02
C ALA A 123 13.63 -31.81 14.52
N PHE A 124 13.37 -30.89 15.44
CA PHE A 124 13.20 -31.23 16.87
C PHE A 124 12.02 -32.20 17.08
N SER A 125 10.95 -32.06 16.30
CA SER A 125 9.80 -32.96 16.36
C SER A 125 10.16 -34.38 15.90
N GLU A 126 11.04 -34.53 14.91
CA GLU A 126 11.53 -35.86 14.50
C GLU A 126 12.47 -36.49 15.54
N ILE A 127 13.35 -35.71 16.16
CA ILE A 127 14.19 -36.20 17.27
C ILE A 127 13.29 -36.69 18.43
N ALA A 128 12.26 -35.92 18.79
CA ALA A 128 11.29 -36.30 19.81
C ALA A 128 10.54 -37.59 19.45
N LYS A 129 10.12 -37.78 18.18
CA LYS A 129 9.48 -39.03 17.73
C LYS A 129 10.41 -40.23 17.89
N SER A 130 11.71 -40.07 17.63
CA SER A 130 12.70 -41.12 17.84
C SER A 130 12.85 -41.48 19.32
N LEU A 131 13.04 -40.47 20.17
CA LEU A 131 13.14 -40.66 21.63
C LEU A 131 11.87 -41.28 22.21
N GLY A 132 10.69 -40.87 21.76
CA GLY A 132 9.40 -41.38 22.24
C GLY A 132 9.15 -42.87 22.00
N LYS A 133 9.83 -43.48 21.01
CA LYS A 133 9.70 -44.94 20.74
C LYS A 133 10.50 -45.80 21.73
N SER A 134 11.56 -45.27 22.33
CA SER A 134 12.53 -46.06 23.08
C SER A 134 12.74 -45.58 24.52
N VAL A 135 12.62 -44.27 24.76
CA VAL A 135 12.92 -43.60 26.04
C VAL A 135 11.97 -42.43 26.26
N ALA A 136 10.66 -42.71 26.29
CA ALA A 136 9.62 -41.68 26.37
C ALA A 136 9.72 -40.78 27.61
N HIS A 137 10.30 -41.27 28.72
CA HIS A 137 10.56 -40.48 29.93
C HIS A 137 11.63 -39.38 29.74
N PHE A 138 12.37 -39.36 28.62
CA PHE A 138 13.30 -38.26 28.30
C PHE A 138 12.60 -37.05 27.66
N LEU A 139 11.38 -37.24 27.12
CA LEU A 139 10.67 -36.23 26.35
C LEU A 139 10.37 -34.93 27.11
N PRO A 140 10.00 -34.94 28.41
CA PRO A 140 9.77 -33.69 29.14
C PRO A 140 11.03 -32.81 29.19
N SER A 141 12.16 -33.37 29.64
CA SER A 141 13.44 -32.65 29.70
C SER A 141 13.94 -32.23 28.31
N PHE A 142 13.76 -33.07 27.29
CA PHE A 142 14.07 -32.74 25.90
C PHE A 142 13.30 -31.51 25.40
N TRP A 143 11.97 -31.50 25.56
CA TRP A 143 11.13 -30.41 25.08
C TRP A 143 11.35 -29.11 25.87
N GLU A 144 11.63 -29.18 27.16
CA GLU A 144 12.06 -28.01 27.94
C GLU A 144 13.37 -27.44 27.42
N GLN A 145 14.36 -28.28 27.08
CA GLN A 145 15.60 -27.80 26.49
C GLN A 145 15.38 -27.16 25.11
N VAL A 146 14.53 -27.73 24.25
CA VAL A 146 14.11 -27.09 22.99
C VAL A 146 13.51 -25.70 23.26
N GLY A 147 12.65 -25.60 24.28
CA GLY A 147 12.06 -24.34 24.68
C GLY A 147 13.10 -23.29 25.07
N ARG A 148 14.13 -23.69 25.84
CA ARG A 148 15.25 -22.81 26.23
C ARG A 148 16.05 -22.29 25.04
N GLU A 149 16.28 -23.12 24.02
CA GLU A 149 16.94 -22.68 22.78
C GLU A 149 16.13 -21.61 22.03
N PHE A 150 14.79 -21.73 22.02
CA PHE A 150 13.92 -20.73 21.41
C PHE A 150 13.79 -19.45 22.26
N ILE A 151 13.83 -19.57 23.60
CA ILE A 151 13.93 -18.41 24.50
C ILE A 151 15.21 -17.61 24.22
N ALA A 152 16.35 -18.29 24.05
CA ALA A 152 17.64 -17.65 23.80
C ALA A 152 17.72 -16.84 22.49
N ILE A 153 16.75 -17.00 21.59
CA ILE A 153 16.63 -16.25 20.33
C ILE A 153 15.34 -15.42 20.27
N ASP A 154 14.72 -15.12 21.42
CA ASP A 154 13.50 -14.32 21.57
C ASP A 154 12.29 -14.84 20.79
N ASN A 155 12.18 -16.17 20.59
CA ASN A 155 11.06 -16.80 19.88
C ASN A 155 10.05 -17.43 20.85
N SER A 156 9.21 -16.58 21.44
CA SER A 156 8.23 -16.98 22.47
C SER A 156 7.17 -17.97 21.96
N THR A 157 6.81 -17.92 20.67
CA THR A 157 5.80 -18.82 20.08
C THR A 157 6.27 -20.27 20.11
N TYR A 158 7.47 -20.56 19.60
CA TYR A 158 7.98 -21.93 19.60
C TYR A 158 8.46 -22.38 20.98
N ALA A 159 8.97 -21.47 21.81
CA ALA A 159 9.28 -21.77 23.21
C ALA A 159 8.03 -22.24 23.99
N SER A 160 6.91 -21.52 23.85
CA SER A 160 5.63 -21.88 24.48
C SER A 160 5.07 -23.20 23.95
N ARG A 161 5.24 -23.46 22.64
CA ARG A 161 4.84 -24.73 22.04
C ARG A 161 5.68 -25.91 22.55
N ALA A 162 6.99 -25.72 22.73
CA ALA A 162 7.88 -26.73 23.28
C ALA A 162 7.52 -27.04 24.75
N PHE A 163 7.28 -26.01 25.56
CA PHE A 163 6.80 -26.18 26.94
C PHE A 163 5.49 -26.99 27.00
N GLY A 164 4.53 -26.67 26.13
CA GLY A 164 3.30 -27.44 26.00
C GLY A 164 3.54 -28.91 25.66
N LYS A 165 4.52 -29.20 24.77
CA LYS A 165 4.90 -30.57 24.41
C LYS A 165 5.56 -31.34 25.55
N ALA A 166 6.33 -30.66 26.42
CA ALA A 166 6.88 -31.29 27.63
C ALA A 166 5.77 -31.79 28.57
N ARG A 167 4.76 -30.94 28.82
CA ARG A 167 3.59 -31.27 29.66
C ARG A 167 2.67 -32.31 29.00
N GLU A 168 2.52 -32.26 27.67
CA GLU A 168 1.81 -33.28 26.91
C GLU A 168 2.48 -34.66 27.05
N ALA A 169 3.81 -34.73 26.98
CA ALA A 169 4.54 -35.99 27.13
C ALA A 169 4.34 -36.63 28.52
N GLU A 170 4.32 -35.84 29.59
CA GLU A 170 4.02 -36.31 30.95
C GLU A 170 2.63 -36.97 31.02
N ARG A 171 1.62 -36.35 30.41
CA ARG A 171 0.24 -36.84 30.39
C ARG A 171 0.06 -38.07 29.50
N VAL A 172 0.55 -38.02 28.25
CA VAL A 172 0.38 -39.08 27.25
C VAL A 172 1.09 -40.37 27.68
N HIS A 173 2.24 -40.26 28.34
CA HIS A 173 3.03 -41.41 28.76
C HIS A 173 2.87 -41.78 30.25
N GLY A 174 2.02 -41.07 31.01
CA GLY A 174 1.76 -41.36 32.42
C GLY A 174 3.02 -41.31 33.31
N LEU A 175 3.91 -40.36 33.03
CA LEU A 175 5.23 -40.28 33.68
C LEU A 175 5.11 -39.83 35.15
N LYS A 176 6.01 -40.31 36.02
CA LYS A 176 6.11 -39.81 37.40
C LYS A 176 6.68 -38.40 37.39
N VAL A 177 5.95 -37.47 38.01
CA VAL A 177 6.28 -36.04 38.04
C VAL A 177 6.93 -35.68 39.37
N ASP A 178 8.02 -34.93 39.31
CA ASP A 178 8.54 -34.18 40.46
C ASP A 178 7.94 -32.77 40.44
N GLU A 179 7.09 -32.49 41.42
CA GLU A 179 6.30 -31.26 41.47
C GLU A 179 7.15 -30.01 41.70
N ALA A 180 8.27 -30.13 42.44
CA ALA A 180 9.17 -29.01 42.66
C ALA A 180 9.90 -28.62 41.36
N ILE A 181 10.36 -29.61 40.59
CA ILE A 181 11.02 -29.41 39.29
C ILE A 181 10.02 -28.82 38.27
N ARG A 182 8.81 -29.36 38.23
CA ARG A 182 7.76 -28.88 37.34
C ARG A 182 7.39 -27.43 37.65
N ARG A 183 7.24 -27.07 38.93
CA ARG A 183 6.97 -25.70 39.36
C ARG A 183 8.09 -24.74 38.93
N ASP A 184 9.35 -25.12 39.12
CA ASP A 184 10.50 -24.29 38.70
C ASP A 184 10.53 -24.09 37.17
N ALA A 185 10.20 -25.12 36.38
CA ALA A 185 10.09 -25.00 34.93
C ALA A 185 8.94 -24.08 34.51
N PHE A 186 7.77 -24.17 35.16
CA PHE A 186 6.67 -23.23 34.94
C PHE A 186 7.07 -21.78 35.23
N LEU A 187 7.81 -21.54 36.33
CA LEU A 187 8.30 -20.21 36.69
C LEU A 187 9.31 -19.68 35.67
N GLU A 188 10.28 -20.49 35.26
CA GLU A 188 11.29 -20.15 34.25
C GLU A 188 10.61 -19.69 32.95
N PHE A 189 9.71 -20.50 32.41
CA PHE A 189 9.02 -20.19 31.16
C PHE A 189 8.00 -19.05 31.31
N ALA A 190 7.37 -18.89 32.48
CA ALA A 190 6.44 -17.78 32.72
C ALA A 190 7.16 -16.43 32.74
N LEU A 191 8.33 -16.35 33.38
CA LEU A 191 9.18 -15.17 33.38
C LEU A 191 9.71 -14.82 31.98
N ALA A 192 9.93 -15.82 31.14
CA ALA A 192 10.29 -15.63 29.73
C ALA A 192 9.08 -15.31 28.82
N GLY A 193 7.86 -15.17 29.36
CA GLY A 193 6.66 -14.94 28.56
C GLY A 193 6.34 -16.09 27.59
N CYS A 194 6.63 -17.33 27.99
CA CYS A 194 6.56 -18.53 27.16
C CYS A 194 5.62 -19.60 27.74
N VAL A 195 4.60 -19.21 28.51
CA VAL A 195 3.56 -20.12 29.03
C VAL A 195 2.19 -19.70 28.51
N SER A 196 1.43 -20.65 27.98
CA SER A 196 0.05 -20.42 27.54
C SER A 196 -0.93 -20.38 28.71
N ALA A 197 -2.04 -19.64 28.57
CA ALA A 197 -3.10 -19.61 29.59
C ALA A 197 -3.68 -21.02 29.85
N SER A 198 -3.80 -21.84 28.79
CA SER A 198 -4.27 -23.22 28.92
C SER A 198 -3.34 -24.07 29.78
N ALA A 199 -2.01 -23.90 29.65
CA ALA A 199 -1.05 -24.68 30.44
C ALA A 199 -1.15 -24.36 31.94
N ILE A 200 -1.36 -23.08 32.30
CA ILE A 200 -1.59 -22.67 33.70
C ILE A 200 -2.91 -23.24 34.22
N ASN A 201 -3.98 -23.15 33.44
CA ASN A 201 -5.29 -23.66 33.86
C ASN A 201 -5.32 -25.18 34.02
N ASP A 202 -4.67 -25.92 33.12
CA ASP A 202 -4.53 -27.38 33.26
C ASP A 202 -3.74 -27.74 34.53
N TYR A 203 -2.62 -27.05 34.76
CA TYR A 203 -1.80 -27.27 35.95
C TYR A 203 -2.55 -26.96 37.25
N GLY A 204 -3.36 -25.89 37.27
CA GLY A 204 -4.23 -25.58 38.41
C GLY A 204 -5.25 -26.69 38.71
N LYS A 205 -5.83 -27.32 37.68
CA LYS A 205 -6.73 -28.48 37.86
C LYS A 205 -5.99 -29.70 38.41
N GLU A 206 -4.76 -29.95 37.93
CA GLU A 206 -3.92 -31.04 38.42
C GLU A 206 -3.58 -30.86 39.92
N LEU A 207 -3.18 -29.64 40.31
CA LEU A 207 -2.90 -29.30 41.72
C LEU A 207 -4.15 -29.42 42.61
N GLN A 208 -5.31 -28.97 42.12
CA GLN A 208 -6.58 -29.15 42.83
C GLN A 208 -6.95 -30.63 43.01
N ALA A 209 -6.67 -31.47 42.02
CA ALA A 209 -6.91 -32.91 42.11
C ALA A 209 -5.95 -33.61 43.09
N ALA A 210 -4.74 -33.08 43.28
CA ALA A 210 -3.74 -33.61 44.21
C ALA A 210 -4.06 -33.33 45.69
N GLY A 211 -4.90 -32.34 46.00
CA GLY A 211 -5.63 -32.24 47.27
C GLY A 211 -5.30 -31.08 48.21
N ASP A 212 -4.33 -30.20 47.90
CA ASP A 212 -4.07 -28.97 48.67
C ASP A 212 -4.53 -27.72 47.91
N ALA A 213 -5.70 -27.20 48.31
CA ALA A 213 -6.28 -26.02 47.68
C ALA A 213 -5.48 -24.73 47.96
N GLY A 214 -4.79 -24.65 49.10
CA GLY A 214 -3.98 -23.49 49.48
C GLY A 214 -2.68 -23.42 48.69
N GLU A 215 -2.03 -24.57 48.51
CA GLU A 215 -0.84 -24.70 47.65
C GLU A 215 -1.19 -24.43 46.17
N ALA A 216 -2.30 -24.99 45.68
CA ALA A 216 -2.80 -24.74 44.32
C ALA A 216 -3.06 -23.25 44.07
N TRP A 217 -3.70 -22.56 45.02
CA TRP A 217 -3.89 -21.11 44.94
C TRP A 217 -2.56 -20.37 44.87
N SER A 218 -1.64 -20.65 45.81
CA SER A 218 -0.35 -19.94 45.91
C SER A 218 0.47 -20.05 44.62
N ILE A 219 0.58 -21.26 44.05
CA ILE A 219 1.35 -21.52 42.84
C ILE A 219 0.72 -20.84 41.62
N ILE A 220 -0.58 -21.01 41.40
CA ILE A 220 -1.24 -20.48 40.19
C ILE A 220 -1.33 -18.95 40.21
N ARG A 221 -1.55 -18.34 41.39
CA ARG A 221 -1.51 -16.89 41.56
C ARG A 221 -0.12 -16.32 41.24
N ASP A 222 0.96 -16.91 41.77
CA ASP A 222 2.33 -16.47 41.50
C ASP A 222 2.68 -16.58 40.01
N LEU A 223 2.34 -17.71 39.37
CA LEU A 223 2.56 -17.90 37.93
C LEU A 223 1.79 -16.90 37.07
N SER A 224 0.53 -16.62 37.41
CA SER A 224 -0.33 -15.68 36.68
C SER A 224 0.21 -14.26 36.71
N VAL A 225 0.65 -13.81 37.89
CA VAL A 225 1.25 -12.48 38.09
C VAL A 225 2.59 -12.38 37.36
N ARG A 226 3.52 -13.33 37.58
CA ARG A 226 4.85 -13.31 36.94
C ARG A 226 4.78 -13.40 35.43
N ARG A 227 3.86 -14.18 34.87
CA ARG A 227 3.62 -14.23 33.42
C ARG A 227 3.26 -12.85 32.87
N THR A 228 2.45 -12.10 33.61
CA THR A 228 2.03 -10.76 33.19
C THR A 228 3.13 -9.72 33.35
N LEU A 229 3.89 -9.79 34.44
CA LEU A 229 5.09 -8.98 34.63
C LEU A 229 6.18 -9.29 33.61
N GLY A 230 6.26 -10.54 33.13
CA GLY A 230 7.13 -10.99 32.04
C GLY A 230 6.71 -10.54 30.63
N GLY A 231 5.69 -9.69 30.50
CA GLY A 231 5.34 -9.04 29.23
C GLY A 231 4.19 -9.68 28.44
N LEU A 232 3.51 -10.70 28.96
CA LEU A 232 2.30 -11.25 28.34
C LEU A 232 1.03 -10.67 28.97
N PRO A 233 0.03 -10.20 28.21
CA PRO A 233 -1.23 -9.75 28.81
C PRO A 233 -1.94 -10.87 29.58
N PRO A 234 -2.72 -10.54 30.63
CA PRO A 234 -3.56 -11.52 31.31
C PRO A 234 -4.61 -12.08 30.34
N TRP A 235 -5.01 -13.33 30.53
CA TRP A 235 -6.08 -13.92 29.71
C TRP A 235 -7.46 -13.47 30.21
N LYS A 236 -8.46 -13.50 29.32
CA LYS A 236 -9.81 -12.98 29.56
C LYS A 236 -10.42 -13.36 30.92
N ASN A 237 -10.30 -14.63 31.32
CA ASN A 237 -10.97 -15.14 32.52
C ASN A 237 -10.07 -15.24 33.77
N MET A 238 -8.85 -14.68 33.75
CA MET A 238 -7.87 -14.87 34.83
C MET A 238 -8.44 -14.57 36.22
N CYS A 239 -9.09 -13.42 36.43
CA CYS A 239 -9.67 -13.07 37.72
C CYS A 239 -10.75 -14.06 38.19
N LYS A 240 -11.54 -14.61 37.26
CA LYS A 240 -12.59 -15.59 37.56
C LYS A 240 -12.01 -16.97 37.92
N ASP A 241 -10.97 -17.38 37.19
CA ASP A 241 -10.26 -18.64 37.43
C ASP A 241 -9.56 -18.58 38.81
N LEU A 242 -8.86 -17.48 39.08
CA LEU A 242 -8.23 -17.21 40.39
C LEU A 242 -9.27 -17.10 41.52
N ALA A 243 -10.41 -16.45 41.31
CA ALA A 243 -11.46 -16.35 42.33
C ALA A 243 -11.99 -17.73 42.75
N THR A 244 -12.04 -18.68 41.82
CA THR A 244 -12.47 -20.06 42.08
C THR A 244 -11.44 -20.80 42.93
N LEU A 245 -10.14 -20.58 42.67
CA LEU A 245 -9.03 -21.13 43.45
C LEU A 245 -8.98 -20.54 44.86
N ALA A 246 -9.08 -19.20 45.00
CA ALA A 246 -9.12 -18.53 46.30
C ALA A 246 -10.30 -19.03 47.17
N LYS A 247 -11.48 -19.20 46.56
CA LYS A 247 -12.65 -19.75 47.23
C LYS A 247 -12.42 -21.20 47.70
N ALA A 248 -11.80 -22.04 46.86
CA ALA A 248 -11.47 -23.42 47.23
C ALA A 248 -10.45 -23.48 48.38
N ALA A 249 -9.54 -22.50 48.45
CA ALA A 249 -8.57 -22.34 49.54
C ALA A 249 -9.14 -21.71 50.82
N GLY A 250 -10.42 -21.30 50.83
CA GLY A 250 -11.06 -20.66 51.98
C GLY A 250 -10.61 -19.21 52.23
N LEU A 251 -10.08 -18.53 51.21
CA LEU A 251 -9.62 -17.14 51.28
C LEU A 251 -10.74 -16.15 50.93
N ASP A 252 -10.57 -14.89 51.34
CA ASP A 252 -11.47 -13.81 50.93
C ASP A 252 -11.22 -13.44 49.46
N VAL A 253 -12.17 -13.82 48.60
CA VAL A 253 -12.03 -13.69 47.15
C VAL A 253 -11.84 -12.24 46.72
N ASP A 254 -12.58 -11.30 47.32
CA ASP A 254 -12.54 -9.91 46.86
C ASP A 254 -11.21 -9.25 47.24
N THR A 255 -10.69 -9.46 48.45
CA THR A 255 -9.36 -8.97 48.87
C THR A 255 -8.24 -9.54 48.02
N GLU A 256 -8.24 -10.86 47.79
CA GLU A 256 -7.16 -11.53 47.05
C GLU A 256 -7.13 -11.12 45.57
N ILE A 257 -8.29 -11.03 44.92
CA ILE A 257 -8.33 -10.62 43.51
C ILE A 257 -7.99 -9.14 43.34
N GLN A 258 -8.41 -8.26 44.27
CA GLN A 258 -7.98 -6.86 44.26
C GLN A 258 -6.45 -6.73 44.39
N GLN A 259 -5.83 -7.52 45.27
CA GLN A 259 -4.38 -7.54 45.41
C GLN A 259 -3.67 -8.03 44.15
N VAL A 260 -4.21 -9.06 43.47
CA VAL A 260 -3.69 -9.51 42.18
C VAL A 260 -3.80 -8.39 41.14
N VAL A 261 -4.98 -7.77 40.97
CA VAL A 261 -5.17 -6.68 39.99
C VAL A 261 -4.21 -5.52 40.26
N ARG A 262 -4.02 -5.11 41.53
CA ARG A 262 -3.06 -4.08 41.91
C ARG A 262 -1.65 -4.41 41.44
N GLU A 263 -1.18 -5.64 41.65
CA GLU A 263 0.15 -6.09 41.20
C GLU A 263 0.28 -6.14 39.67
N LEU A 264 -0.82 -6.38 38.95
CA LEU A 264 -0.81 -6.41 37.50
C LEU A 264 -0.73 -5.00 36.88
N LEU A 265 -1.34 -3.98 37.50
CA LEU A 265 -1.49 -2.63 36.92
C LEU A 265 -0.14 -1.96 36.58
N GLU A 266 0.93 -2.30 37.29
CA GLU A 266 2.27 -1.77 37.02
C GLU A 266 2.95 -2.43 35.80
N SER A 267 2.37 -3.49 35.23
CA SER A 267 2.98 -4.20 34.10
C SER A 267 2.87 -3.42 32.79
N PRO A 268 3.96 -3.33 31.99
CA PRO A 268 3.93 -2.77 30.64
C PRO A 268 3.09 -3.62 29.65
N ALA A 269 2.63 -4.80 30.05
CA ALA A 269 1.71 -5.62 29.27
C ALA A 269 0.25 -5.16 29.37
N MET A 270 -0.13 -4.42 30.42
CA MET A 270 -1.52 -4.07 30.68
C MET A 270 -2.20 -3.26 29.55
N PRO A 271 -1.54 -2.32 28.87
CA PRO A 271 -2.13 -1.64 27.72
C PRO A 271 -2.55 -2.57 26.58
N ARG A 272 -1.96 -3.77 26.46
CA ARG A 272 -2.31 -4.76 25.41
C ARG A 272 -3.36 -5.78 25.88
N THR A 273 -3.93 -5.57 27.07
CA THR A 273 -4.94 -6.46 27.64
C THR A 273 -6.25 -6.34 26.88
N SER A 274 -6.89 -7.47 26.56
CA SER A 274 -8.16 -7.46 25.86
C SER A 274 -9.27 -6.86 26.72
N MET A 275 -10.21 -6.15 26.09
CA MET A 275 -11.38 -5.58 26.79
C MET A 275 -12.22 -6.63 27.52
N GLY A 276 -12.21 -7.88 27.05
CA GLY A 276 -12.88 -8.99 27.73
C GLY A 276 -12.33 -9.27 29.14
N PHE A 277 -11.02 -9.06 29.41
CA PHE A 277 -10.48 -9.19 30.76
C PHE A 277 -11.02 -8.10 31.68
N TRP A 278 -10.99 -6.84 31.22
CA TRP A 278 -11.49 -5.69 31.98
C TRP A 278 -12.98 -5.82 32.31
N GLN A 279 -13.77 -6.31 31.35
CA GLN A 279 -15.18 -6.63 31.59
C GLN A 279 -15.36 -7.62 32.74
N VAL A 280 -14.60 -8.72 32.74
CA VAL A 280 -14.68 -9.75 33.80
C VAL A 280 -14.15 -9.22 35.14
N ALA A 281 -13.08 -8.42 35.12
CA ALA A 281 -12.45 -7.86 36.30
C ALA A 281 -13.20 -6.64 36.89
N SER A 282 -14.15 -6.07 36.15
CA SER A 282 -14.76 -4.75 36.37
C SER A 282 -15.19 -4.48 37.82
N LYS A 283 -15.89 -5.42 38.48
CA LYS A 283 -16.33 -5.24 39.87
C LYS A 283 -15.17 -5.07 40.86
N TRP A 284 -14.08 -5.81 40.67
CA TRP A 284 -12.91 -5.74 41.54
C TRP A 284 -12.09 -4.49 41.25
N VAL A 285 -11.98 -4.11 39.97
CA VAL A 285 -11.33 -2.87 39.54
C VAL A 285 -12.05 -1.65 40.13
N GLN A 286 -13.38 -1.59 40.05
CA GLN A 286 -14.19 -0.52 40.63
C GLN A 286 -13.97 -0.39 42.15
N SER A 287 -14.02 -1.53 42.87
CA SER A 287 -13.81 -1.53 44.32
C SER A 287 -12.37 -1.16 44.69
N LEU A 288 -11.36 -1.61 43.92
CA LEU A 288 -9.96 -1.26 44.15
C LEU A 288 -9.73 0.24 43.94
N ALA A 289 -10.17 0.78 42.79
CA ALA A 289 -9.98 2.18 42.45
C ALA A 289 -10.69 3.14 43.42
N GLY A 290 -11.83 2.74 43.98
CA GLY A 290 -12.54 3.54 45.00
C GLY A 290 -11.83 3.62 46.35
N ASN A 291 -10.84 2.75 46.63
CA ASN A 291 -10.12 2.68 47.89
C ASN A 291 -8.60 2.93 47.76
N ASP A 292 -8.10 3.10 46.54
CA ASP A 292 -6.66 3.22 46.24
C ASP A 292 -6.41 4.24 45.12
N ASP A 293 -5.94 5.41 45.52
CA ASP A 293 -5.61 6.53 44.62
C ASP A 293 -4.57 6.15 43.56
N GLN A 294 -3.55 5.37 43.91
CA GLN A 294 -2.51 4.96 42.96
C GLN A 294 -3.10 4.04 41.89
N ALA A 295 -3.98 3.11 42.27
CA ALA A 295 -4.68 2.25 41.31
C ALA A 295 -5.59 3.06 40.39
N ALA A 296 -6.33 4.04 40.94
CA ALA A 296 -7.17 4.94 40.15
C ALA A 296 -6.37 5.74 39.11
N GLY A 297 -5.23 6.31 39.51
CA GLY A 297 -4.36 7.05 38.60
C GLY A 297 -3.71 6.17 37.53
N LEU A 298 -3.26 4.96 37.87
CA LEU A 298 -2.72 4.01 36.89
C LEU A 298 -3.76 3.63 35.83
N LEU A 299 -5.02 3.40 36.23
CA LEU A 299 -6.12 3.12 35.32
C LEU A 299 -6.45 4.33 34.43
N LEU A 300 -6.55 5.53 35.01
CA LEU A 300 -6.86 6.76 34.29
C LEU A 300 -5.82 7.07 33.20
N ASN A 301 -4.54 6.86 33.50
CA ASN A 301 -3.44 7.21 32.62
C ASN A 301 -3.06 6.09 31.63
N MET A 302 -3.71 4.93 31.72
CA MET A 302 -3.52 3.84 30.77
C MET A 302 -4.33 4.09 29.50
N ILE A 303 -3.68 3.99 28.34
CA ILE A 303 -4.32 4.00 27.03
C ILE A 303 -4.15 2.63 26.39
N PRO A 304 -5.24 1.88 26.16
CA PRO A 304 -5.16 0.57 25.52
C PRO A 304 -4.59 0.63 24.11
N LYS A 305 -3.78 -0.38 23.74
CA LYS A 305 -3.22 -0.55 22.40
C LYS A 305 -4.08 -1.56 21.63
N SER A 306 -4.76 -1.12 20.57
CA SER A 306 -5.54 -2.00 19.71
C SER A 306 -4.62 -2.93 18.87
N GLY A 307 -5.11 -4.14 18.60
CA GLY A 307 -4.36 -5.18 17.88
C GLY A 307 -4.44 -5.12 16.36
N GLY A 308 -5.06 -4.09 15.76
CA GLY A 308 -5.33 -4.03 14.31
C GLY A 308 -5.77 -2.64 13.80
N TYR A 309 -6.03 -2.56 12.49
CA TYR A 309 -6.33 -1.33 11.73
C TYR A 309 -7.78 -0.79 11.89
N ALA A 310 -8.63 -1.39 12.73
CA ALA A 310 -10.02 -0.97 12.89
C ALA A 310 -10.38 -0.80 14.38
N GLN A 311 -10.96 0.37 14.68
CA GLN A 311 -11.45 0.91 15.96
C GLN A 311 -10.47 0.89 17.15
N SER A 312 -10.37 2.04 17.81
CA SER A 312 -9.56 2.20 19.02
C SER A 312 -10.31 1.66 20.22
N ASP A 313 -9.66 0.79 21.00
CA ASP A 313 -10.15 0.33 22.30
C ASP A 313 -10.24 1.47 23.34
N ALA A 314 -9.70 2.66 23.05
CA ALA A 314 -9.74 3.82 23.94
C ALA A 314 -11.16 4.28 24.26
N TRP A 315 -12.12 4.13 23.35
CA TRP A 315 -13.50 4.58 23.59
C TRP A 315 -14.25 3.67 24.53
N THR A 316 -14.10 2.35 24.37
CA THR A 316 -14.58 1.37 25.35
C THR A 316 -13.91 1.56 26.70
N TRP A 317 -12.62 1.93 26.71
CA TRP A 317 -11.89 2.22 27.93
C TRP A 317 -12.46 3.42 28.70
N LEU A 318 -12.76 4.54 28.02
CA LEU A 318 -13.41 5.70 28.66
C LEU A 318 -14.74 5.31 29.31
N ASN A 319 -15.54 4.44 28.67
CA ASN A 319 -16.79 3.93 29.24
C ASN A 319 -16.54 3.12 30.53
N TYR A 320 -15.47 2.34 30.59
CA TYR A 320 -15.08 1.66 31.83
C TYR A 320 -14.62 2.63 32.91
N LEU A 321 -13.80 3.63 32.58
CA LEU A 321 -13.38 4.65 33.54
C LEU A 321 -14.59 5.43 34.11
N GLU A 322 -15.59 5.71 33.27
CA GLU A 322 -16.86 6.31 33.69
C GLU A 322 -17.63 5.36 34.63
N THR A 323 -17.77 4.09 34.25
CA THR A 323 -18.45 3.06 35.06
C THR A 323 -17.77 2.86 36.43
N TRP A 324 -16.44 2.94 36.47
CA TRP A 324 -15.66 2.80 37.70
C TRP A 324 -15.60 4.08 38.55
N GLY A 325 -16.15 5.20 38.06
CA GLY A 325 -16.14 6.48 38.76
C GLY A 325 -14.78 7.18 38.79
N ILE A 326 -13.87 6.81 37.88
CA ILE A 326 -12.50 7.34 37.81
C ILE A 326 -12.38 8.47 36.78
N LEU A 327 -13.22 8.47 35.74
CA LEU A 327 -13.08 9.42 34.62
C LEU A 327 -13.05 10.89 35.08
N ASP A 328 -13.90 11.24 36.04
CA ASP A 328 -14.00 12.57 36.64
C ASP A 328 -12.68 13.07 37.29
N ASN A 329 -11.77 12.15 37.65
CA ASN A 329 -10.46 12.51 38.19
C ASN A 329 -9.58 13.24 37.17
N SER A 330 -9.90 13.17 35.87
CA SER A 330 -9.13 13.85 34.83
C SER A 330 -9.28 15.38 34.80
N TRP A 331 -10.30 15.96 35.46
CA TRP A 331 -10.46 17.43 35.49
C TRP A 331 -10.93 18.03 36.82
N LYS A 332 -11.52 17.25 37.73
CA LYS A 332 -12.06 17.78 38.99
C LYS A 332 -10.96 18.35 39.89
N ASP A 333 -11.27 19.47 40.53
CA ASP A 333 -10.44 20.04 41.59
C ASP A 333 -10.48 19.14 42.84
N GLY A 334 -9.37 19.09 43.59
CA GLY A 334 -9.28 18.36 44.87
C GLY A 334 -8.99 16.86 44.78
N VAL A 335 -8.74 16.34 43.58
CA VAL A 335 -8.22 14.97 43.35
C VAL A 335 -6.74 14.93 43.74
N SER A 336 -6.30 13.85 44.38
CA SER A 336 -4.88 13.68 44.74
C SER A 336 -4.00 13.53 43.49
N GLU A 337 -2.73 13.94 43.57
CA GLU A 337 -1.79 13.77 42.44
C GLU A 337 -1.64 12.31 42.02
N GLN A 338 -1.84 11.35 42.93
CA GLN A 338 -1.76 9.92 42.64
C GLN A 338 -2.96 9.38 41.87
N ALA A 339 -4.15 9.97 42.05
CA ALA A 339 -5.39 9.56 41.39
C ALA A 339 -5.71 10.35 40.11
N GLY A 340 -5.01 11.48 39.89
CA GLY A 340 -5.20 12.39 38.76
C GLY A 340 -4.42 12.03 37.50
N PRO A 341 -4.53 12.86 36.43
CA PRO A 341 -3.78 12.67 35.20
C PRO A 341 -2.28 12.90 35.42
N VAL A 342 -1.44 12.14 34.73
CA VAL A 342 0.00 12.39 34.63
C VAL A 342 0.23 13.54 33.66
N GLY A 343 0.65 14.68 34.22
CA GLY A 343 0.74 15.95 33.51
C GLY A 343 -0.50 16.82 33.76
N SER A 344 -0.77 17.76 32.88
CA SER A 344 -2.00 18.56 32.92
C SER A 344 -3.20 17.79 32.33
N PRO A 345 -4.45 18.18 32.65
CA PRO A 345 -5.64 17.67 31.97
C PRO A 345 -5.57 17.79 30.43
N ALA A 346 -4.97 18.87 29.92
CA ALA A 346 -4.78 19.09 28.48
C ALA A 346 -3.78 18.09 27.88
N GLU A 347 -2.66 17.82 28.54
CA GLU A 347 -1.67 16.82 28.11
C GLU A 347 -2.23 15.40 28.12
N TRP A 348 -3.05 15.06 29.12
CA TRP A 348 -3.73 13.77 29.17
C TRP A 348 -4.75 13.63 28.04
N LEU A 349 -5.60 14.65 27.82
CA LEU A 349 -6.57 14.66 26.73
C LEU A 349 -5.90 14.55 25.35
N SER A 350 -4.76 15.23 25.16
CA SER A 350 -3.98 15.18 23.93
C SER A 350 -3.58 13.76 23.54
N LYS A 351 -3.23 12.91 24.53
CA LYS A 351 -2.91 11.50 24.29
C LYS A 351 -4.11 10.71 23.78
N LEU A 352 -5.34 11.07 24.16
CA LEU A 352 -6.56 10.43 23.67
C LEU A 352 -6.95 10.93 22.27
N CYS A 353 -6.76 12.22 22.00
CA CYS A 353 -7.04 12.80 20.68
C CYS A 353 -6.17 12.18 19.57
N ALA A 354 -5.00 11.66 19.91
CA ALA A 354 -4.08 11.01 18.96
C ALA A 354 -4.43 9.54 18.63
N VAL A 355 -5.58 9.01 19.06
CA VAL A 355 -5.91 7.58 18.94
C VAL A 355 -7.18 7.32 18.14
N GLY A 356 -7.07 7.23 16.82
CA GLY A 356 -8.17 6.80 15.94
C GLY A 356 -9.39 7.74 15.94
N SER A 357 -10.49 7.30 15.31
CA SER A 357 -11.70 8.13 15.14
C SER A 357 -12.47 8.31 16.45
N PRO A 358 -12.71 9.54 16.94
CA PRO A 358 -13.34 9.80 18.23
C PRO A 358 -14.82 9.41 18.29
N SER A 359 -15.20 8.74 19.39
CA SER A 359 -16.59 8.44 19.74
C SER A 359 -17.21 9.57 20.58
N GLN A 360 -18.54 9.57 20.72
CA GLN A 360 -19.35 10.55 21.42
C GLN A 360 -18.88 10.80 22.86
N ILE A 361 -18.40 9.76 23.55
CA ILE A 361 -17.88 9.90 24.91
C ILE A 361 -16.71 10.89 25.02
N LEU A 362 -15.88 11.02 23.97
CA LEU A 362 -14.81 12.01 23.97
C LEU A 362 -15.36 13.44 23.87
N PHE A 363 -16.39 13.66 23.05
CA PHE A 363 -17.03 14.97 22.92
C PHE A 363 -17.71 15.36 24.24
N ASP A 364 -18.48 14.44 24.84
CA ASP A 364 -19.13 14.65 26.14
C ASP A 364 -18.10 14.90 27.26
N LEU A 365 -16.92 14.25 27.19
CA LEU A 365 -15.81 14.51 28.10
C LEU A 365 -15.20 15.90 27.89
N VAL A 366 -14.94 16.31 26.66
CA VAL A 366 -14.40 17.64 26.34
C VAL A 366 -15.32 18.75 26.85
N GLU A 367 -16.64 18.61 26.72
CA GLU A 367 -17.61 19.55 27.29
C GLU A 367 -17.51 19.63 28.82
N ARG A 368 -17.37 18.48 29.51
CA ARG A 368 -17.18 18.43 30.98
C ARG A 368 -15.86 19.06 31.43
N MET A 369 -14.80 18.92 30.63
CA MET A 369 -13.47 19.46 30.91
C MET A 369 -13.30 20.93 30.53
N ALA A 370 -14.22 21.51 29.74
CA ALA A 370 -14.02 22.80 29.07
C ALA A 370 -13.61 23.94 30.01
N ASP A 371 -14.31 24.11 31.14
CA ASP A 371 -14.00 25.17 32.10
C ASP A 371 -12.63 25.00 32.75
N ARG A 372 -12.23 23.75 33.00
CA ARG A 372 -10.89 23.44 33.52
C ARG A 372 -9.82 23.74 32.48
N LEU A 373 -9.99 23.28 31.24
CA LEU A 373 -9.03 23.47 30.16
C LEU A 373 -8.81 24.96 29.84
N LYS A 374 -9.89 25.76 29.81
CA LYS A 374 -9.81 27.23 29.64
C LYS A 374 -9.08 27.92 30.80
N LYS A 375 -9.29 27.45 32.03
CA LYS A 375 -8.67 28.02 33.23
C LYS A 375 -7.18 27.72 33.30
N ASP A 376 -6.78 26.52 32.92
CA ASP A 376 -5.38 26.08 32.96
C ASP A 376 -4.54 26.77 31.86
N ASP A 377 -5.17 27.18 30.75
CA ASP A 377 -4.53 27.87 29.60
C ASP A 377 -3.35 27.09 29.01
N ILE A 378 -3.46 25.76 29.01
CA ILE A 378 -2.50 24.84 28.40
C ILE A 378 -3.13 24.26 27.13
N SER A 379 -2.39 24.35 26.03
CA SER A 379 -2.84 23.86 24.73
C SER A 379 -3.07 22.34 24.69
N VAL A 380 -4.20 21.93 24.14
CA VAL A 380 -4.44 20.54 23.71
C VAL A 380 -3.72 20.30 22.38
N TYR A 381 -3.12 19.13 22.21
CA TYR A 381 -2.49 18.66 20.97
C TYR A 381 -3.36 17.56 20.33
N PRO A 382 -4.28 17.92 19.41
CA PRO A 382 -5.26 17.00 18.84
C PRO A 382 -4.79 16.35 17.52
N TYR A 383 -3.48 16.14 17.36
CA TYR A 383 -2.89 15.65 16.12
C TYR A 383 -2.37 14.21 16.26
N GLU A 384 -2.69 13.38 15.28
CA GLU A 384 -2.11 12.04 15.11
C GLU A 384 -0.99 12.10 14.07
N VAL A 385 0.19 11.55 14.40
CA VAL A 385 1.31 11.46 13.45
C VAL A 385 1.18 10.17 12.65
N ASN A 386 1.01 10.29 11.33
CA ASN A 386 1.03 9.14 10.44
C ASN A 386 2.42 8.48 10.46
N ARG A 387 2.47 7.20 10.87
CA ARG A 387 3.73 6.45 11.02
C ARG A 387 4.55 6.28 9.74
N TRP A 388 3.93 6.41 8.56
CA TRP A 388 4.58 6.13 7.28
C TRP A 388 5.22 7.37 6.64
N ASN A 389 4.58 8.52 6.76
CA ASN A 389 5.02 9.76 6.10
C ASN A 389 5.18 10.95 7.06
N LYS A 390 4.97 10.74 8.38
CA LYS A 390 5.05 11.77 9.44
C LYS A 390 4.13 12.98 9.24
N GLN A 391 3.13 12.88 8.37
CA GLN A 391 2.10 13.92 8.25
C GLN A 391 1.21 13.93 9.50
N LEU A 392 0.78 15.13 9.88
CA LEU A 392 -0.17 15.32 10.97
C LEU A 392 -1.58 15.10 10.43
N ASN A 393 -2.40 14.35 11.17
CA ASN A 393 -3.82 14.18 10.90
C ASN A 393 -4.64 14.68 12.08
N ALA A 394 -5.85 15.17 11.83
CA ALA A 394 -6.79 15.50 12.90
C ALA A 394 -8.23 15.22 12.49
N ASN A 395 -9.08 14.97 13.50
CA ASN A 395 -10.51 14.82 13.29
C ASN A 395 -11.19 16.19 13.19
N ILE A 396 -11.90 16.43 12.08
CA ILE A 396 -12.54 17.73 11.76
C ILE A 396 -13.58 18.12 12.81
N ASP A 397 -14.47 17.19 13.20
CA ASP A 397 -15.53 17.47 14.18
C ASP A 397 -14.94 17.82 15.56
N LEU A 398 -13.90 17.10 16.00
CA LEU A 398 -13.24 17.35 17.27
C LEU A 398 -12.50 18.68 17.29
N LEU A 399 -11.76 19.00 16.23
CA LEU A 399 -11.07 20.29 16.10
C LEU A 399 -12.05 21.47 16.14
N ASP A 400 -13.12 21.41 15.33
CA ASP A 400 -14.15 22.46 15.34
C ASP A 400 -14.82 22.59 16.71
N HIS A 401 -15.08 21.48 17.39
CA HIS A 401 -15.69 21.48 18.72
C HIS A 401 -14.77 22.09 19.80
N LEU A 402 -13.48 21.76 19.80
CA LEU A 402 -12.49 22.37 20.71
C LEU A 402 -12.41 23.89 20.50
N LEU A 403 -12.37 24.34 19.24
CA LEU A 403 -12.38 25.76 18.90
C LEU A 403 -13.68 26.45 19.34
N ALA A 404 -14.84 25.82 19.11
CA ALA A 404 -16.14 26.36 19.50
C ALA A 404 -16.30 26.52 21.02
N LEU A 405 -15.64 25.67 21.81
CA LEU A 405 -15.60 25.78 23.27
C LEU A 405 -14.56 26.79 23.79
N GLY A 406 -13.73 27.36 22.90
CA GLY A 406 -12.65 28.28 23.27
C GLY A 406 -11.49 27.61 24.01
N ILE A 407 -11.27 26.31 23.78
CA ILE A 407 -10.16 25.56 24.39
C ILE A 407 -8.87 25.89 23.63
N PRO A 408 -7.75 26.22 24.30
CA PRO A 408 -6.46 26.43 23.64
C PRO A 408 -6.00 25.18 22.89
N ILE A 409 -5.59 25.33 21.62
CA ILE A 409 -5.09 24.26 20.75
C ILE A 409 -3.68 24.62 20.30
N ALA A 410 -2.76 23.65 20.37
CA ALA A 410 -1.38 23.82 19.91
C ALA A 410 -1.33 24.04 18.40
N ASP A 411 -0.35 24.78 17.91
CA ASP A 411 -0.17 24.94 16.46
C ASP A 411 0.39 23.64 15.83
N PRO A 412 -0.01 23.29 14.60
CA PRO A 412 0.53 22.12 13.92
C PRO A 412 2.00 22.32 13.59
N GLU A 413 2.87 21.44 14.09
CA GLU A 413 4.33 21.49 13.87
C GLU A 413 4.78 20.97 12.48
N GLY A 414 3.84 20.76 11.56
CA GLY A 414 4.10 20.15 10.25
C GLY A 414 2.92 20.28 9.28
N GLU A 415 2.99 19.56 8.16
CA GLU A 415 1.89 19.50 7.18
C GLU A 415 0.70 18.76 7.82
N LEU A 416 -0.41 19.49 8.01
CA LEU A 416 -1.67 18.96 8.50
C LEU A 416 -2.54 18.51 7.33
N ARG A 417 -2.97 17.25 7.36
CA ARG A 417 -3.97 16.68 6.48
C ARG A 417 -5.25 16.42 7.24
N LEU A 418 -6.38 16.81 6.65
CA LEU A 418 -7.71 16.54 7.18
C LEU A 418 -8.40 15.53 6.27
N SER A 419 -9.11 14.57 6.87
CA SER A 419 -9.84 13.54 6.13
C SER A 419 -11.32 13.87 6.11
N MET A 420 -11.84 14.33 4.96
CA MET A 420 -13.28 14.48 4.75
C MET A 420 -13.99 13.13 4.82
N TYR A 421 -13.35 12.07 4.34
CA TYR A 421 -13.89 10.71 4.43
C TYR A 421 -14.25 10.33 5.86
N SER A 422 -13.38 10.66 6.83
CA SER A 422 -13.63 10.42 8.25
C SER A 422 -14.66 11.39 8.87
N TRP A 423 -14.92 12.53 8.22
CA TRP A 423 -15.93 13.49 8.64
C TRP A 423 -17.33 13.08 8.19
N PHE A 424 -17.55 12.83 6.89
CA PHE A 424 -18.88 12.45 6.41
C PHE A 424 -19.26 10.98 6.71
N ARG A 425 -18.29 10.11 7.06
CA ARG A 425 -18.56 8.75 7.56
C ARG A 425 -18.29 8.66 9.07
N VAL A 426 -19.26 9.11 9.85
CA VAL A 426 -19.20 9.04 11.31
C VAL A 426 -19.37 7.57 11.74
N HIS A 427 -18.28 6.95 12.17
CA HIS A 427 -18.25 5.56 12.64
C HIS A 427 -18.64 5.43 14.12
N ASP A 428 -19.81 5.97 14.49
CA ASP A 428 -20.36 5.92 15.85
C ASP A 428 -21.88 6.16 15.84
N ASP A 429 -22.67 5.11 16.10
CA ASP A 429 -24.14 5.17 16.09
C ASP A 429 -24.72 6.09 17.17
N ASN A 430 -23.94 6.41 18.22
CA ASN A 430 -24.36 7.32 19.29
C ASN A 430 -23.96 8.78 19.03
N ALA A 431 -23.39 9.07 17.85
CA ALA A 431 -22.93 10.40 17.52
C ALA A 431 -24.08 11.43 17.50
N LYS A 432 -23.88 12.53 18.22
CA LYS A 432 -24.81 13.67 18.26
C LYS A 432 -24.23 14.82 17.45
N ASN A 433 -25.07 15.47 16.63
CA ASN A 433 -24.70 16.66 15.86
C ASN A 433 -23.46 16.49 14.96
N ARG A 434 -23.18 15.26 14.49
CA ARG A 434 -22.08 14.93 13.58
C ARG A 434 -22.61 14.32 12.28
N PRO A 435 -22.00 14.58 11.11
CA PRO A 435 -20.88 15.53 10.92
C PRO A 435 -21.27 16.97 11.24
N ARG A 436 -20.40 17.71 11.94
CA ARG A 436 -20.58 19.12 12.30
C ARG A 436 -20.33 20.01 11.08
N ASP A 437 -20.93 21.19 11.06
CA ASP A 437 -20.51 22.27 10.16
C ASP A 437 -19.24 22.90 10.75
N PRO A 438 -18.07 22.82 10.07
CA PRO A 438 -16.78 23.21 10.65
C PRO A 438 -16.58 24.75 10.63
N VAL A 439 -17.51 25.47 11.26
CA VAL A 439 -17.58 26.94 11.24
C VAL A 439 -16.34 27.57 11.86
N MET A 440 -15.91 27.08 13.01
CA MET A 440 -14.76 27.65 13.72
C MET A 440 -13.45 27.28 13.03
N LEU A 441 -13.38 26.04 12.53
CA LEU A 441 -12.21 25.54 11.83
C LEU A 441 -11.98 26.29 10.50
N ALA A 442 -13.05 26.61 9.76
CA ALA A 442 -12.97 27.40 8.52
C ALA A 442 -12.49 28.85 8.77
N GLN A 443 -12.76 29.41 9.95
CA GLN A 443 -12.39 30.77 10.32
C GLN A 443 -10.97 30.87 10.92
N ASP A 444 -10.38 29.76 11.35
CA ASP A 444 -9.04 29.73 11.93
C ASP A 444 -7.95 29.64 10.84
N PRO A 445 -7.06 30.64 10.71
CA PRO A 445 -6.00 30.65 9.70
C PRO A 445 -5.04 29.45 9.76
N ARG A 446 -4.94 28.78 10.91
CA ARG A 446 -4.09 27.60 11.09
C ARG A 446 -4.63 26.37 10.36
N PHE A 447 -5.95 26.32 10.13
CA PHE A 447 -6.64 25.12 9.64
C PHE A 447 -7.38 25.32 8.31
N SER A 448 -7.70 26.56 7.94
CA SER A 448 -8.51 26.86 6.75
C SER A 448 -7.92 26.33 5.43
N VAL A 449 -6.60 26.35 5.27
CA VAL A 449 -5.93 25.80 4.08
C VAL A 449 -6.06 24.27 4.03
N ALA A 450 -5.77 23.57 5.14
CA ALA A 450 -5.91 22.13 5.22
C ALA A 450 -7.37 21.68 5.04
N LEU A 451 -8.34 22.48 5.48
CA LEU A 451 -9.76 22.24 5.24
C LEU A 451 -10.12 22.37 3.76
N MET A 452 -9.63 23.42 3.08
CA MET A 452 -9.87 23.63 1.66
C MET A 452 -9.27 22.49 0.81
N ASP A 453 -8.06 22.02 1.15
CA ASP A 453 -7.44 20.89 0.47
C ASP A 453 -8.23 19.59 0.69
N ALA A 454 -8.69 19.34 1.91
CA ALA A 454 -9.54 18.19 2.22
C ALA A 454 -10.89 18.23 1.47
N VAL A 455 -11.49 19.43 1.33
CA VAL A 455 -12.69 19.62 0.51
C VAL A 455 -12.39 19.34 -0.97
N ARG A 456 -11.29 19.89 -1.53
CA ARG A 456 -10.86 19.64 -2.92
C ARG A 456 -10.79 18.16 -3.25
N GLU A 457 -10.30 17.34 -2.32
CA GLU A 457 -10.18 15.90 -2.50
C GLU A 457 -11.53 15.16 -2.47
N SER A 458 -12.61 15.77 -1.97
CA SER A 458 -13.91 15.11 -1.73
C SER A 458 -15.12 15.71 -2.46
N VAL A 459 -15.02 16.90 -3.05
CA VAL A 459 -16.11 17.46 -3.88
C VAL A 459 -16.44 16.49 -5.02
N GLY A 460 -17.73 16.32 -5.29
CA GLY A 460 -18.25 15.35 -6.28
C GLY A 460 -18.58 13.98 -5.70
N VAL A 461 -18.10 13.66 -4.49
CA VAL A 461 -18.47 12.42 -3.78
C VAL A 461 -19.87 12.58 -3.19
N ALA A 462 -20.81 11.70 -3.56
CA ALA A 462 -22.22 11.82 -3.19
C ALA A 462 -22.46 11.91 -1.66
N GLU A 463 -21.77 11.10 -0.87
CA GLU A 463 -21.89 11.13 0.60
C GLU A 463 -21.33 12.43 1.20
N PHE A 464 -20.28 12.98 0.61
CA PHE A 464 -19.76 14.29 1.00
C PHE A 464 -20.77 15.40 0.68
N GLU A 465 -21.33 15.42 -0.54
CA GLU A 465 -22.32 16.42 -0.95
C GLU A 465 -23.59 16.36 -0.08
N ALA A 466 -24.08 15.15 0.21
CA ALA A 466 -25.21 14.94 1.11
C ALA A 466 -24.89 15.44 2.53
N ALA A 467 -23.70 15.13 3.05
CA ALA A 467 -23.27 15.60 4.35
C ALA A 467 -23.04 17.12 4.39
N ALA A 468 -22.59 17.74 3.31
CA ALA A 468 -22.37 19.19 3.20
C ALA A 468 -23.65 20.00 3.03
N THR A 469 -24.74 19.36 2.61
CA THR A 469 -26.02 20.03 2.38
C THR A 469 -26.55 20.71 3.67
N GLY A 470 -26.90 21.99 3.56
CA GLY A 470 -27.42 22.78 4.69
C GLY A 470 -26.35 23.31 5.67
N LYS A 471 -25.07 23.03 5.43
CA LYS A 471 -23.93 23.51 6.24
C LYS A 471 -23.32 24.76 5.62
N LYS A 472 -23.33 25.88 6.37
CA LYS A 472 -22.92 27.20 5.87
C LYS A 472 -21.42 27.29 5.63
N ALA A 473 -20.58 26.76 6.53
CA ALA A 473 -19.13 26.82 6.33
C ALA A 473 -18.72 25.90 5.17
N MET A 474 -19.32 24.71 5.04
CA MET A 474 -19.09 23.86 3.88
C MET A 474 -19.54 24.50 2.56
N LEU A 475 -20.68 25.20 2.54
CA LEU A 475 -21.11 25.96 1.38
C LEU A 475 -20.05 26.99 0.96
N GLU A 476 -19.51 27.76 1.91
CA GLU A 476 -18.49 28.77 1.64
C GLU A 476 -17.14 28.18 1.22
N VAL A 477 -16.69 27.10 1.85
CA VAL A 477 -15.43 26.42 1.48
C VAL A 477 -15.53 25.78 0.10
N ARG A 478 -16.67 25.11 -0.23
CA ARG A 478 -16.93 24.56 -1.57
C ARG A 478 -16.96 25.67 -2.64
N ARG A 479 -17.63 26.78 -2.33
CA ARG A 479 -17.64 27.96 -3.21
C ARG A 479 -16.23 28.49 -3.47
N ASN A 480 -15.43 28.68 -2.41
CA ASN A 480 -14.06 29.20 -2.52
C ASN A 480 -13.16 28.23 -3.29
N TRP A 481 -13.29 26.92 -3.06
CA TRP A 481 -12.61 25.90 -3.85
C TRP A 481 -12.96 26.03 -5.34
N LEU A 482 -14.25 26.03 -5.69
CA LEU A 482 -14.69 26.08 -7.09
C LEU A 482 -14.19 27.34 -7.80
N LEU A 483 -14.28 28.49 -7.13
CA LEU A 483 -13.77 29.75 -7.66
C LEU A 483 -12.24 29.73 -7.82
N SER A 484 -11.52 29.08 -6.91
CA SER A 484 -10.06 28.93 -7.01
C SER A 484 -9.64 28.03 -8.18
N GLU A 485 -10.40 26.97 -8.46
CA GLU A 485 -10.18 26.11 -9.63
C GLU A 485 -10.42 26.87 -10.94
N ILE A 486 -11.49 27.67 -11.01
CA ILE A 486 -11.80 28.48 -12.19
C ILE A 486 -10.74 29.57 -12.42
N GLU A 487 -10.20 30.16 -11.34
CA GLU A 487 -9.13 31.16 -11.45
C GLU A 487 -7.87 30.59 -12.13
N LYS A 488 -7.62 29.27 -12.03
CA LYS A 488 -6.49 28.62 -12.69
C LYS A 488 -6.54 28.78 -14.21
N PHE A 489 -7.71 28.79 -14.84
CA PHE A 489 -7.84 29.04 -16.29
C PHE A 489 -7.21 30.37 -16.72
N GLY A 490 -7.29 31.39 -15.87
CA GLY A 490 -6.71 32.71 -16.10
C GLY A 490 -5.19 32.76 -15.98
N LYS A 491 -4.58 31.87 -15.17
CA LYS A 491 -3.16 31.91 -14.79
C LYS A 491 -2.31 30.80 -15.43
N ALA A 492 -2.87 29.62 -15.66
CA ALA A 492 -2.13 28.42 -16.05
C ALA A 492 -1.77 28.36 -17.54
N ALA A 493 -0.65 27.73 -17.89
CA ALA A 493 -0.41 27.22 -19.24
C ALA A 493 -1.30 25.98 -19.50
N LEU A 494 -1.23 25.37 -20.70
CA LEU A 494 -2.13 24.29 -21.11
C LEU A 494 -2.19 23.13 -20.11
N PRO A 495 -1.08 22.60 -19.55
CA PRO A 495 -1.17 21.48 -18.61
C PRO A 495 -2.03 21.79 -17.38
N GLY A 496 -1.84 22.97 -16.76
CA GLY A 496 -2.65 23.37 -15.62
C GLY A 496 -4.08 23.78 -15.99
N PHE A 497 -4.31 24.18 -17.25
CA PHE A 497 -5.65 24.41 -17.77
C PHE A 497 -6.41 23.08 -17.92
N GLU A 498 -5.75 22.05 -18.46
CA GLU A 498 -6.28 20.69 -18.57
C GLU A 498 -6.59 20.08 -17.21
N ASP A 499 -5.67 20.22 -16.24
CA ASP A 499 -5.88 19.73 -14.88
C ASP A 499 -7.12 20.39 -14.24
N ALA A 500 -7.26 21.71 -14.38
CA ALA A 500 -8.42 22.46 -13.88
C ALA A 500 -9.71 22.05 -14.62
N PHE A 501 -9.65 21.88 -15.93
CA PHE A 501 -10.78 21.42 -16.75
C PHE A 501 -11.22 20.01 -16.34
N SER A 502 -10.30 19.07 -16.25
CA SER A 502 -10.56 17.68 -15.82
C SER A 502 -11.15 17.66 -14.41
N THR A 503 -10.56 18.41 -13.47
CA THR A 503 -11.07 18.54 -12.10
C THR A 503 -12.50 19.06 -12.07
N ILE A 504 -12.81 20.14 -12.80
CA ILE A 504 -14.15 20.72 -12.85
C ILE A 504 -15.14 19.77 -13.52
N ASN A 505 -14.77 19.18 -14.66
CA ASN A 505 -15.62 18.25 -15.40
C ASN A 505 -15.95 16.99 -14.59
N GLY A 506 -14.97 16.45 -13.86
CA GLY A 506 -15.14 15.23 -13.05
C GLY A 506 -15.88 15.46 -11.72
N LYS A 507 -15.76 16.65 -11.11
CA LYS A 507 -16.27 16.91 -9.75
C LYS A 507 -17.51 17.79 -9.67
N THR A 508 -17.95 18.40 -10.77
CA THR A 508 -19.11 19.29 -10.77
C THR A 508 -20.30 18.68 -11.49
N THR A 509 -21.50 19.14 -11.12
CA THR A 509 -22.76 18.79 -11.79
C THR A 509 -23.57 20.04 -12.06
N THR A 510 -24.64 19.95 -12.85
CA THR A 510 -25.60 21.07 -13.01
C THR A 510 -26.13 21.59 -11.67
N ALA A 511 -26.30 20.73 -10.65
CA ALA A 511 -26.70 21.17 -9.31
C ALA A 511 -25.64 22.06 -8.64
N THR A 512 -24.35 21.73 -8.83
CA THR A 512 -23.23 22.56 -8.38
C THR A 512 -23.28 23.95 -9.02
N TRP A 513 -23.56 24.03 -10.33
CA TRP A 513 -23.65 25.30 -11.06
C TRP A 513 -24.90 26.12 -10.71
N GLN A 514 -26.01 25.46 -10.35
CA GLN A 514 -27.20 26.11 -9.80
C GLN A 514 -26.98 26.67 -8.40
N GLU A 515 -26.18 25.98 -7.58
CA GLU A 515 -25.79 26.43 -6.24
C GLU A 515 -24.81 27.62 -6.29
N PHE A 516 -23.94 27.67 -7.30
CA PHE A 516 -22.92 28.72 -7.50
C PHE A 516 -22.98 29.35 -8.91
N PRO A 517 -24.04 30.09 -9.26
CA PRO A 517 -24.21 30.65 -10.61
C PRO A 517 -23.09 31.62 -11.02
N GLU A 518 -22.50 32.36 -10.07
CA GLU A 518 -21.38 33.26 -10.34
C GLU A 518 -20.10 32.51 -10.74
N ALA A 519 -19.96 31.25 -10.34
CA ALA A 519 -18.85 30.40 -10.76
C ALA A 519 -19.03 30.01 -12.22
N PHE A 520 -20.25 29.66 -12.62
CA PHE A 520 -20.56 29.35 -14.01
C PHE A 520 -20.31 30.55 -14.93
N GLU A 521 -20.72 31.77 -14.53
CA GLU A 521 -20.42 33.00 -15.29
C GLU A 521 -18.91 33.19 -15.52
N ARG A 522 -18.08 32.92 -14.51
CA ARG A 522 -16.62 33.00 -14.65
C ARG A 522 -16.02 31.89 -15.51
N LEU A 523 -16.59 30.68 -15.46
CA LEU A 523 -16.16 29.59 -16.33
C LEU A 523 -16.32 29.95 -17.81
N GLN A 524 -17.38 30.69 -18.16
CA GLN A 524 -17.61 31.16 -19.53
C GLN A 524 -16.55 32.14 -20.05
N GLU A 525 -15.79 32.78 -19.15
CA GLU A 525 -14.68 33.67 -19.50
C GLU A 525 -13.36 32.93 -19.76
N ALA A 526 -13.30 31.61 -19.51
CA ALA A 526 -12.09 30.82 -19.70
C ALA A 526 -11.69 30.75 -21.19
N LYS A 527 -10.44 31.16 -21.49
CA LYS A 527 -9.91 31.24 -22.86
C LYS A 527 -8.67 30.38 -23.04
N VAL A 528 -8.79 29.30 -23.82
CA VAL A 528 -7.66 28.41 -24.13
C VAL A 528 -6.51 29.13 -24.84
N ALA A 529 -6.81 30.14 -25.66
CA ALA A 529 -5.79 30.94 -26.34
C ALA A 529 -4.74 31.55 -25.40
N ALA A 530 -5.13 31.98 -24.20
CA ALA A 530 -4.22 32.52 -23.21
C ALA A 530 -3.31 31.45 -22.59
N ALA A 531 -3.83 30.23 -22.37
CA ALA A 531 -3.06 29.10 -21.88
C ALA A 531 -2.06 28.59 -22.93
N LEU A 532 -2.48 28.48 -24.19
CA LEU A 532 -1.60 28.16 -25.32
C LEU A 532 -0.50 29.21 -25.48
N HIS A 533 -0.83 30.50 -25.38
CA HIS A 533 0.13 31.60 -25.44
C HIS A 533 1.23 31.45 -24.38
N ARG A 534 0.85 31.18 -23.13
CA ARG A 534 1.80 30.93 -22.03
C ARG A 534 2.68 29.71 -22.28
N SER A 535 2.12 28.63 -22.83
CA SER A 535 2.86 27.38 -23.13
C SER A 535 3.92 27.63 -24.20
N LEU A 536 3.53 28.19 -25.34
CA LEU A 536 4.43 28.52 -26.46
C LEU A 536 5.52 29.52 -26.05
N LYS A 537 5.19 30.50 -25.20
CA LYS A 537 6.12 31.54 -24.76
C LYS A 537 7.15 31.04 -23.75
N ASN A 538 6.82 30.05 -22.91
CA ASN A 538 7.67 29.63 -21.79
C ASN A 538 8.45 28.33 -22.04
N GLY A 539 8.09 27.52 -23.02
CA GLY A 539 8.96 26.43 -23.49
C GLY A 539 8.23 25.13 -23.77
N LEU A 540 8.62 24.44 -24.84
CA LEU A 540 8.08 23.14 -25.23
C LEU A 540 9.19 22.09 -25.23
N MET A 541 8.82 20.84 -24.93
CA MET A 541 9.73 19.70 -25.07
C MET A 541 10.22 19.51 -26.52
N ASP A 542 9.38 19.86 -27.50
CA ASP A 542 9.70 19.73 -28.94
C ASP A 542 10.68 20.77 -29.49
N GLU A 543 11.08 21.77 -28.71
CA GLU A 543 12.20 22.67 -29.06
C GLU A 543 13.56 21.96 -29.02
N TYR A 544 13.61 20.80 -28.36
CA TYR A 544 14.78 19.96 -28.22
C TYR A 544 14.61 18.64 -29.00
N GLY A 545 15.72 18.03 -29.41
CA GLY A 545 15.71 16.72 -30.06
C GLY A 545 16.91 15.89 -29.71
N TRP A 546 16.80 14.58 -29.90
CA TRP A 546 17.89 13.62 -29.72
C TRP A 546 18.21 12.98 -31.08
N PRO A 547 19.16 13.54 -31.87
CA PRO A 547 19.35 13.17 -33.27
C PRO A 547 19.64 11.69 -33.49
N ALA A 548 20.48 11.08 -32.64
CA ALA A 548 20.83 9.66 -32.76
C ALA A 548 19.63 8.73 -32.51
N LEU A 549 18.80 9.05 -31.50
CA LEU A 549 17.57 8.30 -31.21
C LEU A 549 16.56 8.47 -32.35
N GLU A 550 16.36 9.70 -32.84
CA GLU A 550 15.47 9.99 -33.95
C GLU A 550 15.86 9.22 -35.22
N ALA A 551 17.16 9.19 -35.54
CA ALA A 551 17.68 8.41 -36.66
C ALA A 551 17.48 6.90 -36.47
N ALA A 552 17.58 6.38 -35.24
CA ALA A 552 17.31 4.97 -34.95
C ALA A 552 15.83 4.60 -35.14
N PHE A 553 14.90 5.48 -34.73
CA PHE A 553 13.47 5.30 -35.02
C PHE A 553 13.16 5.39 -36.52
N GLU A 554 13.75 6.37 -37.21
CA GLU A 554 13.60 6.53 -38.66
C GLU A 554 14.17 5.33 -39.43
N HIS A 555 15.21 4.66 -38.92
CA HIS A 555 15.70 3.43 -39.54
C HIS A 555 14.61 2.35 -39.70
N PHE A 556 13.77 2.16 -38.67
CA PHE A 556 12.69 1.17 -38.70
C PHE A 556 11.40 1.71 -39.33
N THR A 557 11.06 2.97 -39.08
CA THR A 557 9.80 3.59 -39.56
C THR A 557 9.91 4.23 -40.94
N GLY A 558 11.11 4.36 -41.49
CA GLY A 558 11.40 5.04 -42.76
C GLY A 558 11.82 6.50 -42.59
N LYS A 559 10.90 7.45 -42.83
CA LYS A 559 11.19 8.89 -42.69
C LYS A 559 10.11 9.56 -41.85
N PHE A 560 10.53 10.53 -41.05
CA PHE A 560 9.60 11.40 -40.35
C PHE A 560 8.72 12.18 -41.34
N SER A 561 7.40 12.12 -41.14
CA SER A 561 6.43 12.90 -41.90
C SER A 561 5.75 13.89 -40.97
N ILE A 562 5.72 15.15 -41.40
CA ILE A 562 4.92 16.17 -40.72
C ILE A 562 3.44 15.79 -40.82
N SER A 563 2.93 15.22 -41.90
CA SER A 563 1.48 15.10 -42.15
C SER A 563 0.82 13.79 -41.65
N ALA A 564 1.54 12.90 -40.97
CA ALA A 564 1.00 11.63 -40.50
C ALA A 564 0.92 11.59 -38.96
N PRO A 565 -0.23 11.24 -38.34
CA PRO A 565 -0.27 10.70 -36.98
C PRO A 565 0.69 9.53 -36.86
N ARG A 566 1.33 9.40 -35.71
CA ARG A 566 2.33 8.37 -35.44
C ARG A 566 1.71 7.01 -35.07
N GLU A 567 0.55 6.67 -35.63
CA GLU A 567 -0.11 5.35 -35.45
C GLU A 567 0.74 4.18 -35.97
N THR A 568 1.71 4.45 -36.86
CA THR A 568 2.65 3.46 -37.40
C THR A 568 3.79 3.06 -36.45
N ALA A 569 3.81 3.61 -35.22
CA ALA A 569 4.83 3.30 -34.22
C ALA A 569 4.55 2.01 -33.42
N SER A 570 3.38 1.35 -33.60
CA SER A 570 2.99 0.16 -32.82
C SER A 570 4.02 -0.98 -32.84
N ASP A 571 4.80 -1.08 -33.92
CA ASP A 571 5.78 -2.15 -34.12
C ASP A 571 7.17 -1.78 -33.57
N VAL A 572 7.48 -0.49 -33.39
CA VAL A 572 8.81 -0.02 -32.95
C VAL A 572 8.79 0.37 -31.47
N LYS A 573 9.53 -0.37 -30.66
CA LYS A 573 9.60 -0.24 -29.20
C LYS A 573 10.89 0.42 -28.75
N LEU A 574 10.82 1.08 -27.61
CA LEU A 574 11.94 1.69 -26.91
C LEU A 574 12.16 1.01 -25.56
N PHE A 575 13.39 0.54 -25.35
CA PHE A 575 13.87 -0.02 -24.08
C PHE A 575 15.23 0.58 -23.72
N GLY A 576 15.75 0.21 -22.55
CA GLY A 576 17.12 0.48 -22.18
C GLY A 576 17.28 1.08 -20.79
N ALA A 577 18.54 1.34 -20.47
CA ALA A 577 18.97 1.88 -19.20
C ALA A 577 20.06 2.91 -19.46
N TYR A 578 20.03 4.02 -18.70
CA TYR A 578 21.00 5.09 -18.92
C TYR A 578 22.42 4.51 -18.84
N PRO A 579 23.34 4.87 -19.75
CA PRO A 579 23.21 5.90 -20.80
C PRO A 579 22.71 5.39 -22.17
N TYR A 580 22.25 4.14 -22.28
CA TYR A 580 21.89 3.49 -23.54
C TYR A 580 20.38 3.42 -23.76
N ALA A 581 19.93 3.80 -24.96
CA ALA A 581 18.60 3.48 -25.45
C ALA A 581 18.66 2.40 -26.53
N VAL A 582 17.69 1.49 -26.51
CA VAL A 582 17.55 0.37 -27.44
C VAL A 582 16.23 0.53 -28.19
N VAL A 583 16.31 0.81 -29.48
CA VAL A 583 15.15 0.92 -30.39
C VAL A 583 15.02 -0.39 -31.16
N THR A 584 13.84 -0.99 -31.21
CA THR A 584 13.66 -2.30 -31.85
C THR A 584 12.29 -2.47 -32.49
N ASP A 585 12.22 -3.15 -33.64
CA ASP A 585 10.98 -3.62 -34.27
C ASP A 585 10.55 -5.03 -33.79
N GLY A 586 11.23 -5.56 -32.76
CA GLY A 586 11.06 -6.93 -32.26
C GLY A 586 11.89 -7.99 -33.00
N VAL A 587 12.55 -7.64 -34.12
CA VAL A 587 13.44 -8.52 -34.89
C VAL A 587 14.89 -8.03 -34.84
N ALA A 588 15.11 -6.75 -35.10
CA ALA A 588 16.40 -6.09 -34.99
C ALA A 588 16.34 -4.99 -33.92
N ALA A 589 17.49 -4.68 -33.32
CA ALA A 589 17.64 -3.68 -32.28
C ALA A 589 18.83 -2.76 -32.59
N ILE A 590 18.61 -1.45 -32.47
CA ILE A 590 19.63 -0.41 -32.59
C ILE A 590 19.89 0.16 -31.20
N VAL A 591 21.16 0.13 -30.79
CA VAL A 591 21.60 0.73 -29.53
C VAL A 591 22.20 2.11 -29.80
N VAL A 592 21.73 3.11 -29.06
CA VAL A 592 22.23 4.49 -29.13
C VAL A 592 22.73 4.93 -27.74
N ARG A 593 23.82 5.70 -27.72
CA ARG A 593 24.40 6.32 -26.51
C ARG A 593 24.83 7.73 -26.85
N GLY A 594 24.25 8.74 -26.19
CA GLY A 594 24.51 10.13 -26.58
C GLY A 594 24.21 10.35 -28.06
N ASN A 595 25.13 10.98 -28.79
CA ASN A 595 24.99 11.24 -30.23
C ASN A 595 25.48 10.09 -31.13
N GLU A 596 25.79 8.91 -30.57
CA GLU A 596 26.39 7.80 -31.31
C GLU A 596 25.47 6.59 -31.40
N ARG A 597 25.48 5.93 -32.57
CA ARG A 597 24.95 4.59 -32.74
C ARG A 597 26.02 3.58 -32.32
N VAL A 598 25.77 2.89 -31.23
CA VAL A 598 26.72 1.95 -30.60
C VAL A 598 26.74 0.61 -31.32
N GLY A 599 25.59 0.15 -31.82
CA GLY A 599 25.52 -1.12 -32.53
C GLY A 599 24.14 -1.44 -33.09
N GLU A 600 24.10 -2.50 -33.89
CA GLU A 600 22.90 -3.13 -34.44
C GLU A 600 22.95 -4.63 -34.15
N PHE A 601 21.82 -5.18 -33.71
CA PHE A 601 21.72 -6.56 -33.25
C PHE A 601 20.48 -7.22 -33.83
N GLU A 602 20.60 -8.48 -34.24
CA GLU A 602 19.45 -9.35 -34.46
C GLU A 602 19.02 -9.97 -33.13
N LEU A 603 17.73 -9.87 -32.78
CA LEU A 603 17.17 -10.40 -31.53
C LEU A 603 16.91 -11.90 -31.66
N LYS A 604 17.51 -12.69 -30.79
CA LYS A 604 17.37 -14.16 -30.78
C LYS A 604 16.26 -14.62 -29.84
N LEU A 605 15.02 -14.23 -30.13
CA LEU A 605 13.85 -14.61 -29.33
C LEU A 605 13.53 -16.11 -29.48
N PRO A 606 13.24 -16.82 -28.37
CA PRO A 606 12.74 -18.20 -28.44
C PRO A 606 11.38 -18.27 -29.14
N LYS A 607 11.12 -19.37 -29.86
CA LYS A 607 9.90 -19.56 -30.64
C LYS A 607 8.64 -19.41 -29.76
N GLY A 608 7.79 -18.44 -30.10
CA GLY A 608 6.51 -18.21 -29.43
C GLY A 608 6.59 -17.43 -28.12
N GLU A 609 7.75 -16.92 -27.73
CA GLU A 609 7.93 -16.04 -26.56
C GLU A 609 8.01 -14.58 -27.05
N PRO A 610 7.04 -13.71 -26.71
CA PRO A 610 7.08 -12.30 -27.12
C PRO A 610 8.13 -11.54 -26.32
N LEU A 611 8.69 -10.50 -26.94
CA LEU A 611 9.66 -9.60 -26.30
C LEU A 611 8.98 -8.78 -25.20
N LYS A 612 9.61 -8.75 -24.01
CA LYS A 612 9.16 -7.97 -22.85
C LYS A 612 10.07 -6.80 -22.52
N HIS A 613 11.39 -7.00 -22.56
CA HIS A 613 12.36 -5.96 -22.22
C HIS A 613 13.74 -6.24 -22.85
N VAL A 614 14.52 -5.19 -23.14
CA VAL A 614 15.89 -5.29 -23.66
C VAL A 614 16.79 -4.20 -23.08
N GLU A 615 17.94 -4.59 -22.55
CA GLU A 615 18.96 -3.64 -22.07
C GLU A 615 20.31 -3.94 -22.73
N TYR A 616 21.12 -2.91 -22.98
CA TYR A 616 22.47 -3.06 -23.48
C TYR A 616 23.47 -3.00 -22.33
N ILE A 617 24.24 -4.06 -22.14
CA ILE A 617 25.23 -4.20 -21.08
C ILE A 617 26.50 -4.81 -21.66
N ASP A 618 27.63 -4.11 -21.50
CA ASP A 618 28.97 -4.66 -21.75
C ASP A 618 29.14 -5.33 -23.14
N GLY A 619 28.57 -4.71 -24.19
CA GLY A 619 28.71 -5.21 -25.56
C GLY A 619 27.67 -6.25 -26.01
N ASP A 620 26.71 -6.63 -25.16
CA ASP A 620 25.62 -7.55 -25.49
C ASP A 620 24.26 -7.03 -25.03
N LEU A 621 23.18 -7.67 -25.50
CA LEU A 621 21.82 -7.37 -25.08
C LEU A 621 21.36 -8.40 -24.03
N LEU A 622 20.87 -7.91 -22.90
CA LEU A 622 20.13 -8.70 -21.93
C LEU A 622 18.65 -8.64 -22.31
N VAL A 623 18.08 -9.78 -22.71
CA VAL A 623 16.72 -9.87 -23.26
C VAL A 623 15.82 -10.59 -22.28
N THR A 624 14.68 -9.98 -21.96
CA THR A 624 13.57 -10.63 -21.26
C THR A 624 12.45 -10.95 -22.26
N ALA A 625 12.01 -12.21 -22.30
CA ALA A 625 10.90 -12.67 -23.12
C ALA A 625 9.95 -13.60 -22.35
N GLY A 626 8.65 -13.54 -22.63
CA GLY A 626 7.65 -14.37 -21.95
C GLY A 626 6.22 -13.90 -22.16
N LYS A 627 5.23 -14.78 -21.95
CA LYS A 627 3.79 -14.43 -22.14
C LYS A 627 3.11 -13.85 -20.89
N ASN A 628 3.59 -14.23 -19.71
CA ASN A 628 2.99 -13.87 -18.41
C ASN A 628 4.06 -13.27 -17.49
N TYR A 629 3.71 -12.97 -16.23
CA TYR A 629 4.64 -12.47 -15.20
C TYR A 629 5.87 -13.35 -14.96
N ARG A 630 5.84 -14.62 -15.37
CA ARG A 630 7.00 -15.51 -15.37
C ARG A 630 7.65 -15.43 -16.74
N CYS A 631 8.79 -14.75 -16.80
CA CYS A 631 9.56 -14.54 -18.02
C CYS A 631 10.88 -15.33 -17.98
N LYS A 632 11.52 -15.44 -19.14
CA LYS A 632 12.90 -15.92 -19.28
C LYS A 632 13.78 -14.74 -19.61
N GLN A 633 14.91 -14.66 -18.94
CA GLN A 633 15.95 -13.70 -19.24
C GLN A 633 17.20 -14.41 -19.76
N PHE A 634 17.85 -13.84 -20.76
CA PHE A 634 19.04 -14.40 -21.40
C PHE A 634 19.87 -13.34 -22.10
N TRP A 635 21.16 -13.63 -22.27
CA TRP A 635 22.08 -12.83 -23.09
C TRP A 635 21.87 -13.14 -24.57
N ASN A 636 21.75 -12.12 -25.42
CA ASN A 636 21.42 -12.29 -26.83
C ASN A 636 22.51 -13.03 -27.63
N ARG A 637 23.79 -12.96 -27.22
CA ARG A 637 24.84 -13.83 -27.80
C ARG A 637 24.75 -15.28 -27.34
N SER A 638 24.07 -15.57 -26.23
CA SER A 638 23.95 -16.91 -25.62
C SER A 638 22.51 -17.27 -25.22
N PRO A 639 21.52 -17.26 -26.13
CA PRO A 639 20.10 -17.42 -25.79
C PRO A 639 19.74 -18.79 -25.19
N GLY A 640 20.59 -19.81 -25.40
CA GLY A 640 20.41 -21.14 -24.80
C GLY A 640 20.64 -21.21 -23.28
N LYS A 641 21.24 -20.18 -22.67
CA LYS A 641 21.44 -20.07 -21.22
C LYS A 641 20.46 -19.03 -20.67
N SER A 642 19.26 -19.48 -20.32
CA SER A 642 18.22 -18.62 -19.74
C SER A 642 17.93 -18.99 -18.29
N TRP A 643 17.44 -18.02 -17.52
CA TRP A 643 16.93 -18.21 -16.17
C TRP A 643 15.54 -17.58 -16.06
N GLU A 644 14.79 -18.03 -15.06
CA GLU A 644 13.46 -17.48 -14.81
C GLU A 644 13.56 -16.15 -14.06
N THR A 645 12.78 -15.18 -14.50
CA THR A 645 12.59 -13.90 -13.83
C THR A 645 11.11 -13.58 -13.71
N TRP A 646 10.78 -12.71 -12.76
CA TRP A 646 9.42 -12.23 -12.56
C TRP A 646 9.36 -10.78 -13.00
N GLU A 647 8.89 -10.53 -14.22
CA GLU A 647 8.89 -9.21 -14.82
C GLU A 647 7.50 -8.85 -15.33
N ARG A 648 7.11 -7.59 -15.16
CA ARG A 648 5.89 -7.01 -15.75
C ARG A 648 6.28 -6.38 -17.10
N ASP A 649 5.35 -6.21 -18.03
CA ASP A 649 5.61 -5.42 -19.25
C ASP A 649 6.10 -4.02 -18.87
N ASN A 650 7.41 -3.81 -18.95
CA ASN A 650 8.08 -2.55 -18.66
C ASN A 650 8.62 -2.00 -19.97
N GLN A 651 7.78 -1.26 -20.70
CA GLN A 651 8.23 -0.48 -21.85
C GLN A 651 8.92 0.82 -21.37
N GLY A 652 9.86 1.33 -22.16
CA GLY A 652 10.55 2.60 -21.91
C GLY A 652 11.94 2.49 -21.31
N LEU A 653 12.51 3.66 -20.99
CA LEU A 653 13.86 3.86 -20.48
C LEU A 653 13.86 3.88 -18.94
N GLN A 654 13.64 2.74 -18.29
CA GLN A 654 13.41 2.66 -16.84
C GLN A 654 14.68 2.42 -16.01
N GLY A 655 15.76 1.90 -16.61
CA GLY A 655 16.98 1.55 -15.86
C GLY A 655 17.97 2.72 -15.69
N PHE A 656 18.71 2.73 -14.58
CA PHE A 656 19.84 3.63 -14.35
C PHE A 656 21.12 2.84 -14.08
N ALA A 657 22.11 3.00 -14.96
CA ALA A 657 23.45 2.43 -14.79
C ALA A 657 24.52 3.41 -15.27
N ILE A 658 25.79 3.08 -14.99
CA ILE A 658 26.94 3.79 -15.55
C ILE A 658 27.99 2.78 -16.02
N ASP A 659 28.66 3.09 -17.14
CA ASP A 659 29.76 2.28 -17.67
C ASP A 659 30.93 2.28 -16.66
N ALA A 660 31.44 1.10 -16.29
CA ALA A 660 32.59 0.99 -15.42
C ALA A 660 33.91 1.08 -16.21
N ARG A 661 34.96 1.70 -15.62
CA ARG A 661 36.27 1.91 -16.27
C ARG A 661 36.97 0.60 -16.71
N GLY A 662 36.57 -0.56 -16.17
CA GLY A 662 37.11 -1.88 -16.50
C GLY A 662 36.22 -2.76 -17.39
N GLY A 663 35.15 -2.18 -17.98
CA GLY A 663 34.07 -2.95 -18.61
C GLY A 663 32.95 -3.26 -17.62
N GLY A 664 31.79 -3.67 -18.13
CA GLY A 664 30.58 -3.87 -17.33
C GLY A 664 29.78 -2.59 -17.04
N ALA A 665 28.61 -2.78 -16.44
CA ALA A 665 27.69 -1.71 -16.05
C ALA A 665 27.43 -1.75 -14.54
N PHE A 666 27.61 -0.62 -13.86
CA PHE A 666 27.29 -0.48 -12.45
C PHE A 666 25.84 -0.01 -12.26
N THR A 667 25.06 -0.74 -11.46
CA THR A 667 23.60 -0.55 -11.31
C THR A 667 23.16 -0.08 -9.91
N GLY A 668 24.12 0.39 -9.10
CA GLY A 668 23.87 0.84 -7.73
C GLY A 668 24.23 -0.17 -6.64
N GLU A 669 24.42 -1.45 -6.99
CA GLU A 669 24.85 -2.49 -6.05
C GLU A 669 26.25 -3.03 -6.38
N LYS A 670 26.44 -3.44 -7.64
CA LYS A 670 27.73 -3.96 -8.14
C LYS A 670 27.82 -3.77 -9.65
N ILE A 671 29.02 -3.99 -10.19
CA ILE A 671 29.26 -4.06 -11.64
C ILE A 671 28.75 -5.41 -12.15
N ILE A 672 28.07 -5.37 -13.29
CA ILE A 672 27.52 -6.52 -14.02
C ILE A 672 28.23 -6.62 -15.37
N HIS A 673 28.59 -7.84 -15.76
CA HIS A 673 29.23 -8.12 -17.05
C HIS A 673 28.35 -8.97 -17.96
N ALA A 674 28.56 -8.82 -19.27
CA ALA A 674 27.88 -9.65 -20.27
C ALA A 674 28.21 -11.14 -20.08
N GLY A 675 27.18 -11.98 -20.11
CA GLY A 675 27.30 -13.44 -19.96
C GLY A 675 27.15 -13.97 -18.53
N GLU A 676 27.06 -13.10 -17.51
CA GLU A 676 26.82 -13.54 -16.12
C GLU A 676 25.40 -14.11 -15.93
N PRO A 677 25.25 -15.29 -15.28
CA PRO A 677 23.93 -15.88 -15.02
C PRO A 677 23.20 -15.16 -13.87
N GLU A 678 21.86 -15.24 -13.87
CA GLU A 678 21.00 -14.72 -12.78
C GLU A 678 21.21 -13.24 -12.48
N THR A 679 21.55 -12.47 -13.50
CA THR A 679 21.67 -11.01 -13.44
C THR A 679 20.27 -10.41 -13.29
N ARG A 680 19.97 -9.75 -12.17
CA ARG A 680 18.80 -8.86 -12.11
C ARG A 680 19.06 -7.70 -13.09
N GLY A 681 18.15 -7.50 -14.04
CA GLY A 681 18.24 -6.39 -15.00
C GLY A 681 18.34 -5.02 -14.33
N ILE A 682 18.74 -4.00 -15.08
CA ILE A 682 18.95 -2.63 -14.59
C ILE A 682 17.63 -1.98 -14.16
N GLY A 683 16.47 -2.48 -14.62
CA GLY A 683 15.14 -2.07 -14.18
C GLY A 683 14.85 -2.14 -12.67
N SER A 684 15.74 -2.70 -11.85
CA SER A 684 15.68 -2.66 -10.36
C SER A 684 16.80 -1.84 -9.69
N SER A 685 17.48 -0.95 -10.43
CA SER A 685 18.64 -0.18 -9.94
C SER A 685 18.32 0.65 -8.68
N SER A 686 19.22 0.59 -7.69
CA SER A 686 19.17 1.44 -6.50
C SER A 686 19.67 2.86 -6.83
N ASN A 687 19.16 3.89 -6.15
CA ASN A 687 19.69 5.25 -6.30
C ASN A 687 21.16 5.31 -5.83
N PHE A 688 22.06 5.84 -6.65
CA PHE A 688 23.50 5.96 -6.34
C PHE A 688 24.10 7.28 -6.82
N PHE A 689 25.28 7.63 -6.31
CA PHE A 689 26.10 8.74 -6.77
C PHE A 689 27.46 8.24 -7.28
N PHE A 690 28.01 8.96 -8.25
CA PHE A 690 29.36 8.74 -8.79
C PHE A 690 30.04 10.08 -9.10
N ASP A 691 31.16 10.36 -8.44
CA ASP A 691 31.90 11.63 -8.57
C ASP A 691 33.00 11.61 -9.65
N GLY A 692 33.07 10.54 -10.45
CA GLY A 692 34.14 10.31 -11.41
C GLY A 692 35.14 9.24 -10.95
N GLU A 693 35.28 9.00 -9.65
CA GLU A 693 36.26 8.07 -9.09
C GLU A 693 35.67 7.06 -8.10
N HIS A 694 34.70 7.50 -7.29
CA HIS A 694 34.11 6.74 -6.19
C HIS A 694 32.60 6.58 -6.36
N TYR A 695 32.05 5.57 -5.69
CA TYR A 695 30.64 5.18 -5.77
C TYR A 695 29.99 5.31 -4.39
N TRP A 696 28.75 5.80 -4.35
CA TRP A 696 27.94 5.83 -3.14
C TRP A 696 26.59 5.18 -3.38
N ALA A 697 26.20 4.27 -2.50
CA ALA A 697 24.83 3.78 -2.44
C ALA A 697 23.99 4.71 -1.56
N THR A 698 22.75 4.99 -1.96
CA THR A 698 21.77 5.67 -1.11
C THR A 698 20.78 4.68 -0.55
N GLY A 699 20.30 4.92 0.66
CA GLY A 699 19.36 4.04 1.34
C GLY A 699 18.53 4.76 2.39
N TRP A 700 17.48 4.10 2.85
CA TRP A 700 16.67 4.57 3.96
C TRP A 700 17.09 3.88 5.25
N ASP A 701 17.51 4.65 6.24
CA ASP A 701 17.76 4.12 7.58
C ASP A 701 16.43 4.11 8.35
N HIS A 702 15.87 2.92 8.55
CA HIS A 702 14.58 2.76 9.24
C HIS A 702 14.64 3.14 10.72
N ALA A 703 15.82 3.11 11.36
CA ALA A 703 15.97 3.45 12.78
C ALA A 703 15.99 4.97 12.98
N SER A 704 16.73 5.71 12.15
CA SER A 704 16.73 7.17 12.19
C SER A 704 15.61 7.81 11.35
N GLN A 705 14.94 7.03 10.50
CA GLN A 705 13.98 7.50 9.49
C GLN A 705 14.54 8.65 8.64
N THR A 706 15.78 8.50 8.19
CA THR A 706 16.48 9.45 7.34
C THR A 706 17.10 8.75 6.14
N GLU A 707 17.26 9.51 5.06
CA GLU A 707 18.08 9.07 3.93
C GLU A 707 19.55 9.03 4.36
N THR A 708 20.26 8.03 3.85
CA THR A 708 21.67 7.80 4.13
C THR A 708 22.41 7.58 2.83
N SER A 709 23.70 7.90 2.85
CA SER A 709 24.63 7.62 1.78
C SER A 709 25.88 6.97 2.37
N CYS A 710 26.36 5.91 1.73
CA CYS A 710 27.57 5.19 2.12
C CYS A 710 28.45 4.96 0.90
N GLU A 711 29.76 5.03 1.09
CA GLU A 711 30.71 4.56 0.08
C GLU A 711 30.43 3.09 -0.28
N LEU A 712 30.69 2.71 -1.52
CA LEU A 712 30.42 1.37 -2.02
C LEU A 712 31.60 0.87 -2.85
N ASP A 713 32.06 -0.35 -2.54
CA ASP A 713 32.97 -1.09 -3.43
C ASP A 713 32.15 -1.64 -4.61
N PRO A 714 32.33 -1.14 -5.84
CA PRO A 714 31.49 -1.52 -6.98
C PRO A 714 31.78 -2.95 -7.48
N VAL A 715 32.89 -3.57 -7.08
CA VAL A 715 33.24 -4.94 -7.47
C VAL A 715 32.62 -5.94 -6.50
N LYS A 716 32.70 -5.66 -5.20
CA LYS A 716 32.19 -6.57 -4.14
C LYS A 716 30.73 -6.29 -3.73
N GLY A 717 30.25 -5.08 -3.95
CA GLY A 717 28.97 -4.59 -3.42
C GLY A 717 28.97 -4.35 -1.90
N GLU A 718 30.15 -4.25 -1.29
CA GLU A 718 30.30 -4.01 0.15
C GLU A 718 30.15 -2.52 0.46
N GLN A 719 29.29 -2.19 1.42
CA GLN A 719 29.14 -0.81 1.92
C GLN A 719 30.30 -0.44 2.85
N GLY A 720 30.90 0.71 2.59
CA GLY A 720 31.94 1.33 3.39
C GLY A 720 31.39 2.30 4.44
N ARG A 721 32.14 3.38 4.70
CA ARG A 721 31.74 4.41 5.68
C ARG A 721 30.55 5.22 5.17
N ARG A 722 29.75 5.74 6.12
CA ARG A 722 28.76 6.79 5.84
C ARG A 722 29.50 8.07 5.45
N SER A 723 29.30 8.54 4.22
CA SER A 723 29.86 9.80 3.70
C SER A 723 29.01 10.29 2.51
N LEU A 724 29.30 11.49 2.03
CA LEU A 724 28.71 12.09 0.83
C LEU A 724 29.80 12.38 -0.20
N PRO A 725 29.47 12.43 -1.50
CA PRO A 725 30.35 13.05 -2.49
C PRO A 725 30.63 14.51 -2.13
N GLY A 726 31.84 15.00 -2.40
CA GLY A 726 32.23 16.38 -2.08
C GLY A 726 31.27 17.44 -2.65
N PHE A 727 30.74 17.22 -3.86
CA PHE A 727 29.70 18.07 -4.45
C PHE A 727 28.45 18.23 -3.59
N LEU A 728 28.05 17.20 -2.84
CA LEU A 728 26.90 17.28 -1.93
C LEU A 728 27.31 17.80 -0.55
N GLU A 729 28.48 17.40 -0.05
CA GLU A 729 29.01 17.85 1.23
C GLU A 729 29.20 19.38 1.27
N ASP A 730 29.72 19.96 0.19
CA ASP A 730 29.93 21.40 0.02
C ASP A 730 28.63 22.24 0.03
N PHE A 731 27.46 21.60 -0.08
CA PHE A 731 26.16 22.27 -0.13
C PHE A 731 25.43 22.30 1.21
N ILE A 732 25.98 21.67 2.24
CA ILE A 732 25.40 21.66 3.57
C ILE A 732 25.48 23.07 4.17
N ALA A 733 24.38 23.56 4.72
CA ALA A 733 24.31 24.84 5.43
C ALA A 733 23.58 24.71 6.77
N PRO A 734 23.85 25.60 7.75
CA PRO A 734 23.11 25.66 9.00
C PRO A 734 21.60 25.74 8.77
N ASP A 735 20.82 25.10 9.64
CA ASP A 735 19.35 25.09 9.61
C ASP A 735 18.73 24.56 8.30
N THR A 736 19.49 23.86 7.47
CA THR A 736 19.00 23.21 6.25
C THR A 736 19.12 21.69 6.31
N ARG A 737 18.24 21.00 5.57
CA ARG A 737 18.27 19.55 5.35
C ARG A 737 18.53 19.25 3.88
N LEU A 738 19.57 18.47 3.60
CA LEU A 738 19.83 17.95 2.26
C LEU A 738 18.75 16.91 1.87
N MET A 739 18.26 17.00 0.63
CA MET A 739 17.22 16.13 0.08
C MET A 739 17.88 15.10 -0.85
N LEU A 740 18.41 13.99 -0.31
CA LEU A 740 19.24 13.05 -1.08
C LEU A 740 18.50 12.39 -2.24
N HIS A 741 17.20 12.07 -2.10
CA HIS A 741 16.38 11.55 -3.21
C HIS A 741 16.16 12.55 -4.36
N ARG A 742 16.50 13.83 -4.17
CA ARG A 742 16.48 14.89 -5.20
C ARG A 742 17.87 15.25 -5.69
N CYS A 743 18.90 14.62 -5.14
CA CYS A 743 20.26 14.83 -5.60
C CYS A 743 20.61 13.81 -6.68
N SER A 744 21.50 14.17 -7.59
CA SER A 744 22.08 13.28 -8.58
C SER A 744 23.52 13.69 -8.85
N LEU A 745 24.36 12.71 -9.14
CA LEU A 745 25.75 12.93 -9.56
C LEU A 745 26.21 11.70 -10.33
N PHE A 746 26.43 11.85 -11.63
CA PHE A 746 26.75 10.74 -12.54
C PHE A 746 27.55 11.21 -13.76
N PRO A 747 28.28 10.31 -14.44
CA PRO A 747 29.10 10.67 -15.58
C PRO A 747 28.27 10.79 -16.85
N LEU A 748 28.68 11.71 -17.72
CA LEU A 748 28.20 11.78 -19.10
C LEU A 748 29.05 10.83 -19.98
N PRO A 749 28.44 10.17 -20.98
CA PRO A 749 29.19 9.42 -21.98
C PRO A 749 30.24 10.28 -22.69
N SER A 750 31.33 9.66 -23.11
CA SER A 750 32.35 10.30 -23.95
C SER A 750 31.73 10.87 -25.22
N GLY A 751 32.07 12.12 -25.56
CA GLY A 751 31.58 12.80 -26.77
C GLY A 751 30.48 13.85 -26.51
N ILE A 752 29.89 13.88 -25.32
CA ILE A 752 28.95 14.95 -24.93
C ILE A 752 29.73 16.21 -24.51
N GLN A 753 29.77 17.20 -25.41
CA GLN A 753 30.48 18.47 -25.18
C GLN A 753 29.61 19.51 -24.47
N HIS A 754 28.29 19.45 -24.67
CA HIS A 754 27.33 20.37 -24.09
C HIS A 754 26.06 19.60 -23.69
N SER A 755 25.74 19.60 -22.39
CA SER A 755 24.46 19.13 -21.87
C SER A 755 23.55 20.34 -21.59
N PRO A 756 22.28 20.33 -22.04
CA PRO A 756 21.32 21.39 -21.71
C PRO A 756 20.89 21.34 -20.23
N LEU A 757 21.25 20.29 -19.48
CA LEU A 757 21.07 20.19 -18.02
C LEU A 757 22.27 20.72 -17.23
N GLY A 758 23.37 21.04 -17.91
CA GLY A 758 24.60 21.51 -17.28
C GLY A 758 25.57 20.38 -17.00
N GLN A 759 26.86 20.70 -17.11
CA GLN A 759 27.93 19.73 -16.89
C GLN A 759 29.20 20.41 -16.39
N LYS A 760 30.01 19.64 -15.66
CA LYS A 760 31.35 20.05 -15.22
C LYS A 760 32.25 18.82 -15.13
N ASP A 761 33.45 18.90 -15.70
CA ASP A 761 34.46 17.83 -15.66
C ASP A 761 33.95 16.44 -16.15
N GLY A 762 33.02 16.45 -17.13
CA GLY A 762 32.42 15.23 -17.68
C GLY A 762 31.29 14.63 -16.83
N LEU A 763 30.85 15.33 -15.78
CA LEU A 763 29.75 14.91 -14.90
C LEU A 763 28.51 15.78 -15.09
N CYS A 764 27.35 15.19 -14.89
CA CYS A 764 26.08 15.87 -14.64
C CYS A 764 25.74 15.70 -13.16
N GLY A 765 25.30 16.79 -12.51
CA GLY A 765 24.93 16.74 -11.10
C GLY A 765 23.92 17.80 -10.73
N PHE A 766 23.04 17.45 -9.78
CA PHE A 766 22.01 18.31 -9.23
C PHE A 766 21.94 18.06 -7.72
N ARG A 767 21.79 19.11 -6.92
CA ARG A 767 21.71 19.03 -5.46
C ARG A 767 20.60 19.92 -4.94
N ALA A 768 19.87 19.47 -3.92
CA ALA A 768 18.75 20.20 -3.36
C ALA A 768 18.73 20.12 -1.83
N ARG A 769 18.39 21.23 -1.18
CA ARG A 769 18.23 21.33 0.28
C ARG A 769 16.97 22.11 0.63
N LYS A 770 16.42 21.82 1.80
CA LYS A 770 15.25 22.48 2.38
C LYS A 770 15.66 23.24 3.62
N ASP A 771 15.26 24.51 3.71
CA ASP A 771 15.38 25.30 4.94
C ASP A 771 14.41 24.79 6.01
N SER A 772 14.88 24.58 7.23
CA SER A 772 14.09 23.91 8.29
C SER A 772 13.06 24.84 8.94
N VAL A 773 13.18 26.16 8.74
CA VAL A 773 12.30 27.17 9.36
C VAL A 773 11.30 27.71 8.35
N THR A 774 11.80 28.21 7.23
CA THR A 774 11.00 28.81 6.15
C THR A 774 10.40 27.76 5.22
N LEU A 775 10.95 26.54 5.23
CA LEU A 775 10.60 25.45 4.33
C LEU A 775 10.88 25.76 2.85
N GLN A 776 11.66 26.80 2.55
CA GLN A 776 12.12 27.13 1.20
C GLN A 776 13.09 26.08 0.68
N PHE A 777 13.01 25.81 -0.62
CA PHE A 777 13.91 24.89 -1.30
C PHE A 777 14.96 25.66 -2.09
N THR A 778 16.21 25.21 -2.00
CA THR A 778 17.31 25.69 -2.84
C THR A 778 17.90 24.52 -3.58
N ALA A 779 18.04 24.64 -4.90
CA ALA A 779 18.67 23.63 -5.72
C ALA A 779 19.70 24.22 -6.68
N GLU A 780 20.74 23.44 -6.99
CA GLU A 780 21.89 23.85 -7.78
C GLU A 780 22.38 22.70 -8.69
N GLY A 781 22.70 23.01 -9.95
CA GLY A 781 23.40 22.10 -10.85
C GLY A 781 24.92 22.21 -10.70
N ILE A 782 25.65 21.19 -11.14
CA ILE A 782 27.11 21.10 -10.98
C ILE A 782 27.90 22.23 -11.67
N ASP A 783 27.29 22.91 -12.65
CA ASP A 783 27.83 24.06 -13.36
C ASP A 783 27.45 25.42 -12.73
N GLY A 784 26.80 25.40 -11.55
CA GLY A 784 26.41 26.59 -10.78
C GLY A 784 25.04 27.19 -11.14
N ARG A 785 24.28 26.57 -12.05
CA ARG A 785 22.87 26.96 -12.28
C ARG A 785 22.06 26.73 -11.01
N SER A 786 21.18 27.65 -10.62
CA SER A 786 20.46 27.53 -9.34
C SER A 786 19.02 28.03 -9.42
N ILE A 787 18.17 27.50 -8.54
CA ILE A 787 16.81 27.99 -8.30
C ILE A 787 16.50 28.01 -6.80
N CYS A 788 15.67 28.95 -6.37
CA CYS A 788 15.11 29.04 -5.02
C CYS A 788 13.59 29.20 -5.11
N THR A 789 12.84 28.35 -4.40
CA THR A 789 11.37 28.27 -4.49
C THR A 789 10.69 28.24 -3.11
N GLY A 790 9.37 28.44 -3.11
CA GLY A 790 8.53 28.51 -1.91
C GLY A 790 8.23 27.16 -1.24
N LYS A 791 7.37 27.21 -0.20
CA LYS A 791 7.14 26.18 0.83
C LYS A 791 6.62 24.82 0.34
N ASP A 792 6.06 24.73 -0.87
CA ASP A 792 5.37 23.54 -1.40
C ASP A 792 5.90 23.04 -2.75
N ASP A 793 7.04 23.58 -3.15
CA ASP A 793 7.67 23.29 -4.43
C ASP A 793 8.89 22.39 -4.13
N LEU A 794 8.82 21.08 -4.39
CA LEU A 794 9.53 20.49 -5.53
C LEU A 794 9.71 18.97 -5.53
N SER A 795 9.20 18.41 -6.63
CA SER A 795 9.51 17.13 -7.27
C SER A 795 10.66 17.21 -8.27
N PHE A 796 11.46 18.30 -8.25
CA PHE A 796 12.44 18.59 -9.32
C PHE A 796 13.69 17.75 -9.28
N GLN A 797 14.22 17.51 -10.49
CA GLN A 797 15.40 16.68 -10.72
C GLN A 797 16.52 17.40 -11.49
N ALA A 798 16.20 18.48 -12.23
CA ALA A 798 17.18 19.22 -13.02
C ALA A 798 16.68 20.63 -13.42
N LEU A 799 17.58 21.43 -14.01
CA LEU A 799 17.31 22.73 -14.62
C LEU A 799 17.76 22.70 -16.10
N LEU A 800 16.83 22.88 -17.03
CA LEU A 800 17.06 22.84 -18.49
C LEU A 800 17.36 24.25 -19.06
N ASP A 801 18.27 24.36 -20.01
CA ASP A 801 18.51 25.63 -20.73
C ASP A 801 17.33 26.00 -21.64
N GLN A 802 16.68 27.16 -21.41
CA GLN A 802 15.57 27.63 -22.26
C GLN A 802 16.11 28.14 -23.62
N PRO A 803 15.70 27.55 -24.76
CA PRO A 803 16.18 27.95 -26.07
C PRO A 803 15.81 29.40 -26.41
N GLY A 804 16.73 30.14 -27.01
CA GLY A 804 16.55 31.54 -27.36
C GLY A 804 16.77 32.54 -26.21
N THR A 805 17.06 32.09 -24.98
CA THR A 805 17.31 32.94 -23.81
C THR A 805 18.46 32.42 -22.93
N THR A 806 18.74 33.09 -21.80
CA THR A 806 19.68 32.62 -20.77
C THR A 806 18.98 31.97 -19.58
N GLN A 807 17.64 31.94 -19.59
CA GLN A 807 16.82 31.42 -18.49
C GLN A 807 16.93 29.89 -18.38
N LYS A 808 16.49 29.35 -17.25
CA LYS A 808 16.45 27.91 -17.00
C LYS A 808 15.01 27.48 -16.77
N LEU A 809 14.63 26.33 -17.29
CA LEU A 809 13.32 25.70 -17.06
C LEU A 809 13.49 24.61 -16.01
N PRO A 810 12.82 24.71 -14.86
CA PRO A 810 12.83 23.62 -13.90
C PRO A 810 12.14 22.38 -14.44
N ILE A 811 12.72 21.21 -14.16
CA ILE A 811 12.20 19.92 -14.59
C ILE A 811 11.74 19.15 -13.36
N GLU A 812 10.44 18.89 -13.34
CA GLU A 812 9.83 17.88 -12.49
C GLU A 812 10.02 16.50 -13.10
N GLY A 813 10.52 15.56 -12.28
CA GLY A 813 10.82 14.20 -12.71
C GLY A 813 10.59 13.20 -11.58
N VAL A 814 9.81 12.16 -11.84
CA VAL A 814 9.76 10.97 -10.98
C VAL A 814 10.09 9.74 -11.82
N GLU A 815 11.13 9.02 -11.41
CA GLU A 815 11.35 7.66 -11.89
C GLU A 815 10.37 6.76 -11.16
N GLY A 816 9.32 6.34 -11.87
CA GLY A 816 8.29 5.50 -11.32
C GLY A 816 8.88 4.19 -10.82
N ARG A 817 8.72 3.88 -9.52
CA ARG A 817 8.90 2.51 -9.01
C ARG A 817 7.74 1.59 -9.43
N TRP A 818 6.68 2.15 -10.02
CA TRP A 818 5.43 1.48 -10.36
C TRP A 818 4.86 2.05 -11.65
N ARG A 819 4.66 1.20 -12.68
CA ARG A 819 3.79 1.25 -13.90
C ARG A 819 3.39 2.58 -14.57
N THR A 820 3.69 3.75 -14.05
CA THR A 820 3.33 5.02 -14.67
C THR A 820 4.45 5.45 -15.59
N ALA A 821 4.08 6.03 -16.73
CA ALA A 821 4.97 6.71 -17.65
C ALA A 821 5.98 7.59 -16.87
N PRO A 822 7.21 7.82 -17.39
CA PRO A 822 8.08 8.82 -16.80
C PRO A 822 7.31 10.13 -16.67
N HIS A 823 6.97 10.53 -15.44
CA HIS A 823 6.33 11.81 -15.18
C HIS A 823 7.41 12.87 -15.35
N LEU A 824 7.35 13.58 -16.47
CA LEU A 824 8.20 14.72 -16.76
C LEU A 824 7.32 15.94 -17.00
N ALA A 825 7.65 17.04 -16.33
CA ALA A 825 6.99 18.33 -16.54
C ALA A 825 8.02 19.45 -16.59
N LEU A 826 7.86 20.35 -17.56
CA LEU A 826 8.66 21.55 -17.71
C LEU A 826 7.92 22.73 -17.07
N HIS A 827 8.62 23.48 -16.23
CA HIS A 827 8.09 24.67 -15.56
C HIS A 827 8.64 25.95 -16.20
N SER A 828 7.91 27.05 -16.04
CA SER A 828 8.38 28.37 -16.42
C SER A 828 9.63 28.77 -15.60
N PRO A 829 10.45 29.73 -16.08
CA PRO A 829 11.66 30.14 -15.37
C PRO A 829 11.45 30.67 -13.94
N ASP A 830 10.29 31.22 -13.65
CA ASP A 830 9.87 31.72 -12.33
C ASP A 830 9.18 30.66 -11.46
N ASN A 831 9.08 29.43 -11.98
CA ASN A 831 8.45 28.29 -11.36
C ASN A 831 6.96 28.43 -11.03
N GLN A 832 6.25 29.32 -11.73
CA GLN A 832 4.84 29.60 -11.42
C GLN A 832 3.86 28.72 -12.21
N ILE A 833 4.26 28.21 -13.38
CA ILE A 833 3.37 27.45 -14.26
C ILE A 833 4.08 26.26 -14.93
N VAL A 834 3.36 25.15 -15.06
CA VAL A 834 3.77 24.00 -15.90
C VAL A 834 3.47 24.33 -17.36
N THR A 835 4.48 24.31 -18.22
CA THR A 835 4.39 24.76 -19.62
C THR A 835 4.26 23.62 -20.61
N SER A 836 4.75 22.43 -20.25
CA SER A 836 4.72 21.23 -21.09
C SER A 836 4.81 19.98 -20.21
N ARG A 837 4.01 18.95 -20.54
CA ARG A 837 3.96 17.67 -19.83
C ARG A 837 4.02 16.52 -20.84
N PRO A 838 5.21 16.19 -21.38
CA PRO A 838 5.33 15.13 -22.37
C PRO A 838 4.92 13.77 -21.81
N GLU A 839 4.21 13.00 -22.63
CA GLU A 839 3.71 11.67 -22.30
C GLU A 839 4.67 10.57 -22.78
N PHE A 840 4.43 9.32 -22.36
CA PHE A 840 5.21 8.18 -22.84
C PHE A 840 5.00 7.94 -24.34
N ASP A 841 3.76 7.93 -24.78
CA ASP A 841 3.43 7.92 -26.20
C ASP A 841 3.44 9.37 -26.71
N PRO A 842 3.93 9.65 -27.93
CA PRO A 842 3.93 11.01 -28.47
C PRO A 842 2.52 11.60 -28.58
N GLY A 843 2.19 12.50 -27.65
CA GLY A 843 0.92 13.23 -27.60
C GLY A 843 1.09 14.71 -27.96
N MET A 844 0.16 15.54 -27.49
CA MET A 844 0.16 16.97 -27.84
C MET A 844 1.38 17.75 -27.34
N TYR A 845 2.05 17.27 -26.29
CA TYR A 845 3.22 17.93 -25.69
C TYR A 845 4.58 17.46 -26.24
N ASN A 846 4.61 16.40 -27.04
CA ASN A 846 5.83 15.76 -27.56
C ASN A 846 5.63 15.13 -28.94
N SER A 847 4.75 15.70 -29.78
CA SER A 847 4.45 15.20 -31.13
C SER A 847 5.69 15.16 -32.04
N GLY A 848 6.71 16.00 -31.78
CA GLY A 848 7.98 15.98 -32.48
C GLY A 848 8.95 14.87 -32.01
N GLN A 849 8.73 14.28 -30.84
CA GLN A 849 9.59 13.25 -30.22
C GLN A 849 9.21 11.83 -30.64
N PRO A 850 10.17 10.90 -30.79
CA PRO A 850 9.87 9.51 -31.12
C PRO A 850 9.16 8.73 -30.02
N ALA A 851 9.37 9.10 -28.77
CA ALA A 851 8.75 8.53 -27.57
C ALA A 851 8.92 9.52 -26.41
N GLY A 852 8.29 9.26 -25.28
CA GLY A 852 8.54 9.93 -24.01
C GLY A 852 9.90 9.54 -23.43
N ILE A 853 10.69 10.55 -23.08
CA ILE A 853 12.09 10.38 -22.67
C ILE A 853 12.27 10.85 -21.22
N PRO A 854 12.81 10.03 -20.31
CA PRO A 854 13.08 10.44 -18.93
C PRO A 854 14.10 11.57 -18.84
N TRP A 855 14.02 12.33 -17.75
CA TRP A 855 14.79 13.56 -17.56
C TRP A 855 16.32 13.37 -17.72
N ARG A 856 16.90 12.24 -17.29
CA ARG A 856 18.36 12.01 -17.40
C ARG A 856 18.86 11.98 -18.84
N TYR A 857 18.03 11.55 -19.78
CA TYR A 857 18.39 11.47 -21.19
C TYR A 857 18.34 12.84 -21.88
N LEU A 858 17.77 13.86 -21.23
CA LEU A 858 17.83 15.25 -21.72
C LEU A 858 19.28 15.77 -21.82
N ASN A 859 20.23 15.13 -21.13
CA ASN A 859 21.66 15.37 -21.35
C ASN A 859 22.12 15.15 -22.81
N PHE A 860 21.36 14.39 -23.61
CA PHE A 860 21.67 14.06 -25.01
C PHE A 860 20.87 14.91 -26.02
N PHE A 861 20.11 15.88 -25.52
CA PHE A 861 19.26 16.70 -26.36
C PHE A 861 19.99 17.94 -26.86
N GLU A 862 19.67 18.31 -28.10
CA GLU A 862 20.14 19.53 -28.76
C GLU A 862 18.95 20.42 -29.12
N VAL A 863 19.17 21.73 -29.16
CA VAL A 863 18.15 22.68 -29.63
C VAL A 863 17.93 22.50 -31.14
N ARG A 864 16.69 22.26 -31.55
CA ARG A 864 16.36 22.01 -32.96
C ARG A 864 16.49 23.24 -33.86
N ASP A 865 16.02 24.40 -33.38
CA ASP A 865 16.03 25.67 -34.13
C ASP A 865 15.97 26.88 -33.18
N GLU A 866 17.15 27.38 -32.81
CA GLU A 866 17.31 28.52 -31.90
C GLU A 866 16.57 29.79 -32.37
N THR A 867 16.45 29.99 -33.69
CA THR A 867 15.78 31.18 -34.25
C THR A 867 14.26 31.08 -34.08
N ALA A 868 13.69 29.90 -34.34
CA ALA A 868 12.28 29.65 -34.14
C ALA A 868 11.90 29.74 -32.64
N SER A 869 12.69 29.11 -31.77
CA SER A 869 12.52 29.18 -30.31
C SER A 869 12.53 30.62 -29.77
N LYS A 870 13.50 31.43 -30.22
CA LYS A 870 13.56 32.85 -29.86
C LYS A 870 12.33 33.63 -30.33
N LYS A 871 11.78 33.31 -31.50
CA LYS A 871 10.55 33.94 -32.00
C LYS A 871 9.33 33.55 -31.15
N LEU A 872 9.23 32.28 -30.71
CA LEU A 872 8.17 31.82 -29.81
C LEU A 872 8.15 32.59 -28.47
N ARG A 873 9.31 33.01 -27.94
CA ARG A 873 9.36 33.85 -26.72
C ARG A 873 8.66 35.21 -26.86
N SER A 874 8.50 35.67 -28.11
CA SER A 874 7.90 36.96 -28.48
C SER A 874 6.53 36.82 -29.17
N ILE A 875 5.93 35.63 -29.14
CA ILE A 875 4.61 35.40 -29.73
C ILE A 875 3.56 36.25 -29.02
N SER A 876 2.62 36.83 -29.77
CA SER A 876 1.51 37.59 -29.23
C SER A 876 0.28 36.70 -28.97
N LEU A 877 -0.67 37.20 -28.18
CA LEU A 877 -1.95 36.51 -27.99
C LEU A 877 -2.74 36.45 -29.31
N ASP A 878 -2.68 37.50 -30.13
CA ASP A 878 -3.33 37.55 -31.45
C ASP A 878 -2.74 36.53 -32.44
N ASP A 879 -1.41 36.33 -32.41
CA ASP A 879 -0.77 35.26 -33.20
C ASP A 879 -1.32 33.88 -32.78
N THR A 880 -1.49 33.68 -31.47
CA THR A 880 -2.00 32.42 -30.90
C THR A 880 -3.46 32.17 -31.30
N GLN A 881 -4.30 33.21 -31.25
CA GLN A 881 -5.68 33.13 -31.73
C GLN A 881 -5.74 32.82 -33.23
N THR A 882 -4.88 33.46 -34.03
CA THR A 882 -4.81 33.19 -35.48
C THR A 882 -4.47 31.73 -35.79
N LEU A 883 -3.59 31.12 -34.98
CA LEU A 883 -3.24 29.71 -35.10
C LEU A 883 -4.42 28.79 -34.72
N LEU A 884 -5.12 29.08 -33.62
CA LEU A 884 -6.31 28.33 -33.21
C LEU A 884 -7.44 28.45 -34.25
N ASP A 885 -7.69 29.62 -34.81
CA ASP A 885 -8.70 29.83 -35.85
C ASP A 885 -8.38 29.04 -37.13
N ALA A 886 -7.09 28.91 -37.47
CA ALA A 886 -6.65 28.10 -38.60
C ALA A 886 -6.83 26.60 -38.31
N ALA A 887 -6.47 26.15 -37.10
CA ALA A 887 -6.65 24.77 -36.65
C ALA A 887 -8.14 24.38 -36.61
N SER A 888 -8.99 25.25 -36.07
CA SER A 888 -10.44 25.04 -35.99
C SER A 888 -11.05 24.81 -37.37
N LYS A 889 -10.73 25.66 -38.36
CA LYS A 889 -11.19 25.48 -39.75
C LYS A 889 -10.72 24.19 -40.39
N ASP A 890 -9.49 23.77 -40.10
CA ASP A 890 -8.98 22.49 -40.57
C ASP A 890 -9.74 21.32 -39.93
N ILE A 891 -10.01 21.37 -38.62
CA ILE A 891 -10.80 20.36 -37.90
C ILE A 891 -12.24 20.28 -38.41
N GLU A 892 -12.91 21.43 -38.62
CA GLU A 892 -14.24 21.49 -39.23
C GLU A 892 -14.24 20.86 -40.63
N ALA A 893 -13.25 21.19 -41.46
CA ALA A 893 -13.12 20.62 -42.80
C ALA A 893 -12.81 19.12 -42.78
N ILE A 894 -12.06 18.63 -41.78
CA ILE A 894 -11.81 17.20 -41.56
C ILE A 894 -13.12 16.50 -41.16
N ALA A 895 -13.87 17.07 -40.21
CA ALA A 895 -15.16 16.54 -39.78
C ALA A 895 -16.15 16.43 -40.95
N SER A 896 -16.34 17.50 -41.73
CA SER A 896 -17.23 17.48 -42.90
C SER A 896 -16.78 16.50 -44.00
N LYS A 897 -15.46 16.27 -44.16
CA LYS A 897 -14.93 15.26 -45.12
C LYS A 897 -15.12 13.84 -44.62
N ARG A 898 -15.02 13.60 -43.30
CA ARG A 898 -15.30 12.30 -42.68
C ARG A 898 -16.78 11.94 -42.84
N GLU A 899 -17.68 12.89 -42.59
CA GLU A 899 -19.12 12.74 -42.84
C GLU A 899 -19.44 12.42 -44.32
N ALA A 900 -18.70 13.01 -45.26
CA ALA A 900 -18.91 12.82 -46.70
C ALA A 900 -18.30 11.52 -47.30
N LYS A 901 -17.38 10.83 -46.60
CA LYS A 901 -16.68 9.63 -47.08
C LYS A 901 -16.99 8.40 -46.20
N GLN A 902 -18.27 8.02 -46.07
CA GLN A 902 -18.65 6.76 -45.39
C GLN A 902 -17.93 5.54 -45.99
N GLY A 903 -17.11 4.84 -45.18
CA GLY A 903 -16.60 3.50 -45.50
C GLY A 903 -15.26 3.37 -46.25
N LYS A 904 -14.39 4.39 -46.29
CA LYS A 904 -12.98 4.24 -46.71
C LYS A 904 -12.05 4.51 -45.53
N LYS A 905 -10.93 3.77 -45.41
CA LYS A 905 -9.87 4.01 -44.41
C LYS A 905 -9.62 5.51 -44.29
N ALA A 906 -9.78 6.06 -43.09
CA ALA A 906 -9.59 7.47 -42.83
C ALA A 906 -8.17 7.85 -43.28
N GLU A 907 -8.07 8.79 -44.23
CA GLU A 907 -6.78 9.40 -44.54
C GLU A 907 -6.36 10.20 -43.30
N ASN A 908 -5.08 10.07 -42.94
CA ASN A 908 -4.46 10.85 -41.87
C ASN A 908 -4.86 12.33 -41.96
N PRO A 909 -5.37 12.93 -40.87
CA PRO A 909 -5.81 14.32 -40.90
C PRO A 909 -4.65 15.24 -41.25
N THR A 910 -4.82 16.01 -42.32
CA THR A 910 -3.89 17.07 -42.71
C THR A 910 -4.41 18.41 -42.23
N TYR A 911 -3.52 19.28 -41.77
CA TYR A 911 -3.87 20.62 -41.26
C TYR A 911 -3.26 21.74 -42.13
N PRO A 912 -3.67 21.86 -43.41
CA PRO A 912 -3.01 22.76 -44.37
C PRO A 912 -3.16 24.25 -44.03
N LEU A 913 -4.27 24.66 -43.39
CA LEU A 913 -4.44 26.06 -42.98
C LEU A 913 -3.55 26.38 -41.78
N LEU A 914 -3.50 25.47 -40.80
CA LEU A 914 -2.63 25.58 -39.64
C LEU A 914 -1.15 25.55 -40.03
N ASP A 915 -0.71 24.59 -40.85
CA ASP A 915 0.67 24.48 -41.33
C ASP A 915 1.09 25.77 -42.08
N LYS A 916 0.19 26.34 -42.87
CA LYS A 916 0.42 27.64 -43.54
C LYS A 916 0.51 28.80 -42.54
N ALA A 917 -0.31 28.80 -41.49
CA ALA A 917 -0.27 29.81 -40.43
C ALA A 917 1.04 29.73 -39.63
N ILE A 918 1.47 28.52 -39.26
CA ILE A 918 2.76 28.29 -38.58
C ILE A 918 3.91 28.74 -39.48
N GLY A 919 3.90 28.40 -40.78
CA GLY A 919 4.92 28.83 -41.74
C GLY A 919 4.98 30.35 -41.94
N LYS A 920 3.86 31.08 -41.81
CA LYS A 920 3.85 32.55 -41.82
C LYS A 920 4.43 33.14 -40.54
N LEU A 921 4.12 32.54 -39.38
CA LEU A 921 4.64 32.98 -38.08
C LEU A 921 6.14 32.72 -37.95
N LEU A 922 6.60 31.58 -38.49
CA LEU A 922 7.97 31.09 -38.41
C LEU A 922 8.54 30.78 -39.81
N PRO A 923 8.75 31.80 -40.67
CA PRO A 923 9.16 31.61 -42.07
C PRO A 923 10.58 31.03 -42.24
N ARG A 924 11.36 30.97 -41.15
CA ARG A 924 12.72 30.42 -41.12
C ARG A 924 12.82 29.08 -40.39
N LEU A 925 11.70 28.51 -39.93
CA LEU A 925 11.69 27.22 -39.23
C LEU A 925 12.22 26.13 -40.15
N LYS A 926 13.35 25.52 -39.77
CA LYS A 926 14.00 24.46 -40.55
C LYS A 926 13.62 23.06 -40.10
N SER A 927 13.28 22.90 -38.82
CA SER A 927 13.06 21.58 -38.22
C SER A 927 11.62 21.10 -38.47
N PRO A 928 11.42 20.00 -39.22
CA PRO A 928 10.09 19.43 -39.43
C PRO A 928 9.49 18.86 -38.13
N ARG A 929 10.33 18.40 -37.19
CA ARG A 929 9.90 17.86 -35.90
C ARG A 929 9.41 18.95 -34.94
N LEU A 930 10.10 20.09 -34.88
CA LEU A 930 9.61 21.25 -34.14
C LEU A 930 8.30 21.78 -34.76
N HIS A 931 8.18 21.77 -36.08
CA HIS A 931 6.92 22.12 -36.75
C HIS A 931 5.77 21.20 -36.31
N ALA A 932 5.99 19.89 -36.27
CA ALA A 932 4.99 18.93 -35.82
C ALA A 932 4.65 19.10 -34.32
N GLY A 933 5.63 19.42 -33.48
CA GLY A 933 5.40 19.72 -32.06
C GLY A 933 4.54 20.96 -31.83
N ILE A 934 4.86 22.07 -32.50
CA ILE A 934 4.05 23.30 -32.47
C ILE A 934 2.64 23.01 -32.97
N ARG A 935 2.48 22.22 -34.03
CA ARG A 935 1.17 21.82 -34.52
C ARG A 935 0.41 20.95 -33.50
N GLY A 936 1.07 19.96 -32.92
CA GLY A 936 0.47 19.02 -31.96
C GLY A 936 -0.15 19.74 -30.77
N ILE A 937 0.59 20.67 -30.15
CA ILE A 937 0.08 21.44 -29.02
C ILE A 937 -1.07 22.39 -29.41
N ILE A 938 -1.07 22.93 -30.63
CA ILE A 938 -2.18 23.78 -31.13
C ILE A 938 -3.43 22.94 -31.40
N VAL A 939 -3.27 21.75 -31.99
CA VAL A 939 -4.38 20.81 -32.23
C VAL A 939 -4.99 20.34 -30.92
N GLY A 940 -4.16 19.95 -29.94
CA GLY A 940 -4.64 19.60 -28.60
C GLY A 940 -5.35 20.76 -27.92
N ALA A 941 -4.81 21.99 -28.02
CA ALA A 941 -5.47 23.18 -27.47
C ALA A 941 -6.85 23.44 -28.08
N ILE A 942 -7.04 23.30 -29.39
CA ILE A 942 -8.37 23.50 -29.99
C ILE A 942 -9.34 22.36 -29.64
N GLN A 943 -8.86 21.11 -29.50
CA GLN A 943 -9.68 20.01 -29.00
C GLN A 943 -10.15 20.29 -27.56
N LEU A 944 -9.25 20.75 -26.69
CA LEU A 944 -9.56 21.18 -25.33
C LEU A 944 -10.58 22.33 -25.31
N GLN A 945 -10.47 23.29 -26.23
CA GLN A 945 -11.42 24.38 -26.37
C GLN A 945 -12.82 23.86 -26.73
N LEU A 946 -12.92 22.96 -27.71
CA LEU A 946 -14.20 22.35 -28.12
C LEU A 946 -14.83 21.54 -26.97
N SER A 947 -14.01 20.81 -26.20
CA SER A 947 -14.46 20.08 -25.01
C SER A 947 -14.99 21.04 -23.93
N LEU A 948 -14.28 22.15 -23.67
CA LEU A 948 -14.74 23.18 -22.73
C LEU A 948 -16.06 23.81 -23.17
N GLU A 949 -16.20 24.17 -24.44
CA GLU A 949 -17.45 24.74 -25.00
C GLU A 949 -18.62 23.75 -24.85
N LYS A 950 -18.38 22.46 -25.09
CA LYS A 950 -19.37 21.39 -24.86
C LYS A 950 -19.79 21.32 -23.40
N VAL A 951 -18.84 21.32 -22.46
CA VAL A 951 -19.13 21.26 -21.01
C VAL A 951 -19.90 22.49 -20.56
N ILE A 952 -19.52 23.69 -21.02
CA ILE A 952 -20.24 24.94 -20.71
C ILE A 952 -21.68 24.85 -21.20
N ALA A 953 -21.91 24.41 -22.43
CA ALA A 953 -23.25 24.25 -22.99
C ALA A 953 -24.09 23.21 -22.22
N GLN A 954 -23.45 22.14 -21.73
CA GLN A 954 -24.11 21.11 -20.95
C GLN A 954 -24.41 21.52 -19.50
N SER A 955 -23.60 22.42 -18.95
CA SER A 955 -23.60 22.86 -17.55
C SER A 955 -24.47 24.08 -17.27
N ASP A 956 -25.21 24.61 -18.26
CA ASP A 956 -26.08 25.78 -18.09
C ASP A 956 -27.04 25.60 -16.90
N PRO A 957 -26.96 26.46 -15.85
CA PRO A 957 -27.81 26.39 -14.67
C PRO A 957 -29.32 26.44 -15.00
N ASN A 958 -29.70 27.04 -16.13
CA ASN A 958 -31.08 27.21 -16.57
C ASN A 958 -31.60 26.03 -17.41
N ARG A 959 -30.76 25.07 -17.75
CA ARG A 959 -31.16 23.91 -18.55
C ARG A 959 -32.10 23.03 -17.73
N VAL A 960 -33.32 22.84 -18.23
CA VAL A 960 -34.30 21.89 -17.66
C VAL A 960 -33.73 20.49 -17.86
N GLN A 961 -33.39 19.82 -16.75
CA GLN A 961 -32.85 18.46 -16.82
C GLN A 961 -33.93 17.47 -17.31
N PRO A 962 -33.57 16.45 -18.10
CA PRO A 962 -34.38 15.22 -18.10
C PRO A 962 -34.55 14.78 -16.64
N THR A 963 -35.74 14.33 -16.26
CA THR A 963 -36.07 14.00 -14.86
C THR A 963 -35.01 13.07 -14.30
N LYS A 964 -34.08 13.62 -13.52
CA LYS A 964 -33.09 12.84 -12.81
C LYS A 964 -33.89 11.97 -11.87
N ILE A 965 -33.95 10.66 -12.12
CA ILE A 965 -34.31 9.70 -11.07
C ILE A 965 -33.19 9.80 -10.05
N THR A 966 -33.33 10.77 -9.17
CA THR A 966 -32.51 10.85 -7.99
C THR A 966 -33.03 9.72 -7.14
N VAL A 967 -32.23 8.66 -6.95
CA VAL A 967 -32.49 7.67 -5.91
C VAL A 967 -32.24 8.40 -4.59
N THR A 968 -33.18 9.28 -4.20
CA THR A 968 -33.07 10.23 -3.09
C THR A 968 -33.00 9.55 -1.73
N ASN A 969 -33.22 8.24 -1.68
CA ASN A 969 -33.23 7.42 -0.48
C ASN A 969 -32.37 6.15 -0.65
N ALA A 970 -31.34 6.15 -1.51
CA ALA A 970 -30.40 5.02 -1.50
C ALA A 970 -29.69 4.99 -0.15
N ASP A 971 -29.84 3.89 0.59
CA ASP A 971 -29.14 3.67 1.85
C ASP A 971 -27.62 3.84 1.62
N ALA A 972 -26.92 4.51 2.55
CA ALA A 972 -25.46 4.70 2.48
C ALA A 972 -24.70 3.37 2.28
N SER A 973 -25.31 2.27 2.72
CA SER A 973 -24.89 0.89 2.50
C SER A 973 -24.86 0.49 1.02
N VAL A 974 -25.86 0.88 0.23
CA VAL A 974 -25.92 0.61 -1.21
C VAL A 974 -24.84 1.40 -1.93
N VAL A 975 -24.72 2.69 -1.60
CA VAL A 975 -23.66 3.55 -2.14
C VAL A 975 -22.27 2.99 -1.80
N HIS A 976 -22.09 2.47 -0.59
CA HIS A 976 -20.86 1.84 -0.15
C HIS A 976 -20.51 0.55 -0.91
N VAL A 977 -21.47 -0.36 -1.11
CA VAL A 977 -21.25 -1.60 -1.89
C VAL A 977 -20.89 -1.26 -3.33
N LEU A 978 -21.55 -0.26 -3.90
CA LEU A 978 -21.27 0.21 -5.25
C LEU A 978 -19.87 0.84 -5.36
N ASN A 979 -19.47 1.65 -4.38
CA ASN A 979 -18.10 2.17 -4.28
C ASN A 979 -17.05 1.05 -4.07
N MET A 980 -17.41 -0.06 -3.43
CA MET A 980 -16.54 -1.25 -3.34
C MET A 980 -16.43 -2.02 -4.66
N LEU A 981 -17.51 -2.10 -5.44
CA LEU A 981 -17.48 -2.65 -6.79
C LEU A 981 -16.63 -1.76 -7.72
N GLN A 982 -16.73 -0.43 -7.60
CA GLN A 982 -15.86 0.53 -8.29
C GLN A 982 -14.37 0.30 -7.95
N LYS A 983 -14.03 0.10 -6.68
CA LYS A 983 -12.63 -0.12 -6.21
C LYS A 983 -11.98 -1.41 -6.71
N ARG A 984 -12.74 -2.37 -7.25
CA ARG A 984 -12.16 -3.59 -7.87
C ARG A 984 -11.58 -3.33 -9.26
N SER A 985 -11.95 -2.23 -9.90
CA SER A 985 -11.30 -1.72 -11.10
C SER A 985 -10.11 -0.85 -10.65
N TYR A 986 -8.89 -1.25 -11.03
CA TYR A 986 -7.67 -0.54 -10.65
C TYR A 986 -7.68 0.89 -11.22
N GLY A 987 -7.88 1.91 -10.38
CA GLY A 987 -7.31 3.24 -10.60
C GLY A 987 -8.21 4.41 -11.02
N ALA A 988 -9.52 4.24 -11.23
CA ALA A 988 -10.39 5.37 -11.60
C ALA A 988 -10.84 6.19 -10.37
N GLU A 989 -10.90 7.52 -10.53
CA GLU A 989 -11.50 8.44 -9.55
C GLU A 989 -13.01 8.17 -9.39
N SER A 990 -13.58 8.55 -8.25
CA SER A 990 -14.97 8.22 -7.87
C SER A 990 -16.01 8.92 -8.77
N VAL A 991 -16.53 8.22 -9.77
CA VAL A 991 -17.65 8.67 -10.64
C VAL A 991 -19.02 8.23 -10.06
N SER A 992 -20.10 8.94 -10.41
CA SER A 992 -21.45 8.77 -9.86
C SER A 992 -22.27 7.64 -10.53
N PHE A 993 -22.05 6.40 -10.09
CA PHE A 993 -22.70 5.16 -10.58
C PHE A 993 -24.24 5.24 -10.75
N PHE A 994 -24.95 5.91 -9.85
CA PHE A 994 -26.43 5.97 -9.91
C PHE A 994 -26.96 6.81 -11.09
N ASN A 995 -26.26 7.89 -11.44
CA ASN A 995 -26.67 8.74 -12.56
C ASN A 995 -26.43 8.03 -13.90
N GLU A 996 -25.37 7.24 -13.97
CA GLU A 996 -25.04 6.38 -15.11
C GLU A 996 -26.06 5.26 -15.28
N LEU A 997 -26.36 4.52 -14.21
CA LEU A 997 -27.35 3.45 -14.24
C LEU A 997 -28.74 3.96 -14.66
N ALA A 998 -29.18 5.11 -14.13
CA ALA A 998 -30.44 5.74 -14.55
C ALA A 998 -30.43 6.11 -16.04
N SER A 999 -29.32 6.64 -16.55
CA SER A 999 -29.19 7.02 -17.96
C SER A 999 -29.17 5.79 -18.89
N ILE A 1000 -28.55 4.68 -18.46
CA ILE A 1000 -28.62 3.38 -19.13
C ILE A 1000 -30.05 2.85 -19.14
N VAL A 1001 -30.78 2.92 -18.03
CA VAL A 1001 -32.18 2.48 -17.94
C VAL A 1001 -33.07 3.29 -18.89
N MET A 1002 -32.94 4.62 -18.90
CA MET A 1002 -33.68 5.49 -19.82
C MET A 1002 -33.36 5.18 -21.28
N PHE A 1003 -32.09 4.93 -21.60
CA PHE A 1003 -31.67 4.47 -22.92
C PHE A 1003 -32.35 3.14 -23.27
N LEU A 1004 -32.32 2.14 -22.40
CA LEU A 1004 -32.98 0.84 -22.65
C LEU A 1004 -34.51 0.97 -22.77
N GLN A 1005 -35.13 1.91 -22.06
CA GLN A 1005 -36.56 2.23 -22.14
C GLN A 1005 -36.96 3.00 -23.41
N GLY A 1006 -36.00 3.60 -24.12
CA GLY A 1006 -36.29 4.48 -25.26
C GLY A 1006 -36.78 5.86 -24.87
N GLU A 1007 -36.44 6.26 -23.65
CA GLU A 1007 -36.67 7.61 -23.12
C GLU A 1007 -35.47 8.53 -23.41
N SER A 1008 -34.31 7.97 -23.77
CA SER A 1008 -33.15 8.69 -24.31
C SER A 1008 -32.57 7.96 -25.52
N ASP A 1009 -32.12 8.72 -26.51
CA ASP A 1009 -31.41 8.22 -27.71
C ASP A 1009 -29.88 8.33 -27.58
N ASP A 1010 -29.37 9.02 -26.55
CA ASP A 1010 -27.95 9.27 -26.32
C ASP A 1010 -27.59 9.05 -24.84
N ILE A 1011 -26.39 8.51 -24.59
CA ILE A 1011 -25.74 8.43 -23.28
C ILE A 1011 -24.24 8.67 -23.48
N THR A 1012 -23.71 9.72 -22.86
CA THR A 1012 -22.26 9.89 -22.65
C THR A 1012 -22.00 9.55 -21.19
N ALA A 1013 -21.67 8.28 -20.90
CA ALA A 1013 -21.29 7.88 -19.55
C ALA A 1013 -19.79 8.21 -19.34
N PRO A 1014 -19.38 8.81 -18.20
CA PRO A 1014 -17.96 8.96 -17.88
C PRO A 1014 -17.33 7.60 -17.58
N ASP A 1015 -16.00 7.60 -17.51
CA ASP A 1015 -15.03 6.53 -17.27
C ASP A 1015 -15.49 5.33 -16.42
N PHE A 1016 -16.38 4.50 -16.96
CA PHE A 1016 -16.83 3.26 -16.36
C PHE A 1016 -16.91 2.13 -17.37
N THR A 1017 -16.23 1.03 -17.06
CA THR A 1017 -16.44 -0.26 -17.71
C THR A 1017 -17.84 -0.78 -17.35
N CYS A 1018 -18.90 -0.46 -18.12
CA CYS A 1018 -20.23 -1.10 -18.03
C CYS A 1018 -20.22 -2.64 -18.16
N GLY A 1019 -19.06 -3.29 -18.32
CA GLY A 1019 -18.90 -4.73 -18.09
C GLY A 1019 -19.51 -5.19 -16.76
N ILE A 1020 -19.49 -4.33 -15.72
CA ILE A 1020 -20.12 -4.63 -14.41
C ILE A 1020 -21.64 -4.79 -14.52
N PHE A 1021 -22.34 -4.00 -15.33
CA PHE A 1021 -23.79 -4.16 -15.49
C PHE A 1021 -24.14 -5.49 -16.18
N GLY A 1022 -23.35 -5.90 -17.18
CA GLY A 1022 -23.47 -7.22 -17.81
C GLY A 1022 -23.27 -8.36 -16.82
N GLU A 1023 -22.18 -8.33 -16.05
CA GLU A 1023 -21.85 -9.33 -15.02
C GLU A 1023 -22.87 -9.39 -13.88
N ILE A 1024 -23.41 -8.24 -13.45
CA ILE A 1024 -24.47 -8.17 -12.44
C ILE A 1024 -25.73 -8.86 -12.95
N VAL A 1025 -26.09 -8.70 -14.22
CA VAL A 1025 -27.32 -9.29 -14.78
C VAL A 1025 -27.12 -10.79 -15.06
N SER A 1026 -25.99 -11.18 -15.66
CA SER A 1026 -25.71 -12.58 -16.05
C SER A 1026 -25.36 -13.50 -14.89
N GLU A 1027 -24.68 -12.99 -13.85
CA GLU A 1027 -24.16 -13.76 -12.72
C GLU A 1027 -24.62 -13.22 -11.35
N SER A 1028 -25.69 -12.41 -11.33
CA SER A 1028 -26.29 -11.76 -10.14
C SER A 1028 -26.18 -12.59 -8.86
N LEU A 1029 -26.73 -13.81 -8.88
CA LEU A 1029 -26.80 -14.67 -7.70
C LEU A 1029 -25.43 -15.19 -7.26
N LEU A 1030 -24.54 -15.51 -8.20
CA LEU A 1030 -23.20 -16.03 -7.92
C LEU A 1030 -22.31 -14.94 -7.33
N ASN A 1031 -22.38 -13.71 -7.86
CA ASN A 1031 -21.64 -12.56 -7.35
C ASN A 1031 -22.11 -12.13 -5.95
N ALA A 1032 -23.42 -12.15 -5.69
CA ALA A 1032 -23.98 -11.93 -4.36
C ALA A 1032 -23.44 -12.94 -3.34
N TRP A 1033 -23.39 -14.21 -3.73
CA TRP A 1033 -22.89 -15.31 -2.92
C TRP A 1033 -21.37 -15.24 -2.70
N GLN A 1034 -20.57 -14.90 -3.72
CA GLN A 1034 -19.12 -14.74 -3.57
C GLN A 1034 -18.76 -13.54 -2.68
N LEU A 1035 -19.50 -12.43 -2.77
CA LEU A 1035 -19.25 -11.23 -1.95
C LEU A 1035 -19.59 -11.45 -0.46
N GLN A 1036 -20.61 -12.27 -0.18
CA GLN A 1036 -20.91 -12.76 1.17
C GLN A 1036 -19.70 -13.48 1.81
N TRP A 1037 -18.88 -14.17 1.01
CA TRP A 1037 -17.71 -14.92 1.46
C TRP A 1037 -16.44 -14.09 1.72
N PHE A 1038 -16.30 -12.94 1.05
CA PHE A 1038 -15.14 -12.07 1.20
C PHE A 1038 -15.30 -10.97 2.25
N ALA A 1039 -16.53 -10.74 2.75
CA ALA A 1039 -16.80 -9.84 3.85
C ALA A 1039 -16.37 -10.48 5.19
N ARG A 1040 -15.53 -9.79 5.96
CA ARG A 1040 -15.10 -10.27 7.29
C ARG A 1040 -16.13 -9.92 8.37
N ASP A 1041 -16.56 -10.95 9.07
CA ASP A 1041 -17.09 -11.11 10.45
C ASP A 1041 -18.12 -10.17 11.08
N ASP A 1042 -18.50 -9.05 10.47
CA ASP A 1042 -19.43 -8.12 11.10
C ASP A 1042 -20.52 -7.77 10.09
N GLY A 1043 -21.64 -8.47 10.20
CA GLY A 1043 -22.68 -8.65 9.17
C GLY A 1043 -23.06 -7.41 8.37
N ASP A 1044 -23.30 -7.61 7.07
CA ASP A 1044 -23.82 -6.56 6.23
C ASP A 1044 -24.79 -7.13 5.19
N THR A 1045 -26.07 -6.93 5.41
CA THR A 1045 -27.19 -7.10 4.48
C THR A 1045 -27.12 -6.14 3.27
N LYS A 1046 -25.99 -5.48 3.01
CA LYS A 1046 -25.87 -4.33 2.10
C LYS A 1046 -26.06 -4.68 0.61
N TRP A 1047 -25.77 -5.93 0.23
CA TRP A 1047 -26.08 -6.46 -1.10
C TRP A 1047 -27.58 -6.70 -1.30
N LEU A 1048 -28.32 -7.08 -0.25
CA LEU A 1048 -29.79 -7.17 -0.33
C LEU A 1048 -30.38 -5.80 -0.63
N THR A 1049 -29.90 -4.77 0.06
CA THR A 1049 -30.33 -3.39 -0.18
C THR A 1049 -29.96 -2.93 -1.60
N PHE A 1050 -28.83 -3.39 -2.16
CA PHE A 1050 -28.49 -3.14 -3.57
C PHE A 1050 -29.47 -3.83 -4.54
N TYR A 1051 -29.80 -5.11 -4.34
CA TYR A 1051 -30.75 -5.81 -5.21
C TYR A 1051 -32.17 -5.27 -5.07
N GLU A 1052 -32.57 -4.84 -3.87
CA GLU A 1052 -33.83 -4.12 -3.64
C GLU A 1052 -33.85 -2.77 -4.38
N ALA A 1053 -32.75 -2.01 -4.35
CA ALA A 1053 -32.62 -0.77 -5.09
C ALA A 1053 -32.64 -1.02 -6.61
N LEU A 1054 -31.98 -2.07 -7.09
CA LEU A 1054 -31.98 -2.46 -8.49
C LEU A 1054 -33.40 -2.82 -8.98
N LEU A 1055 -34.18 -3.54 -8.17
CA LEU A 1055 -35.61 -3.79 -8.43
C LEU A 1055 -36.43 -2.48 -8.46
N GLN A 1056 -36.16 -1.55 -7.54
CA GLN A 1056 -36.86 -0.26 -7.46
C GLN A 1056 -36.57 0.65 -8.66
N THR A 1057 -35.40 0.53 -9.29
CA THR A 1057 -35.07 1.31 -10.50
C THR A 1057 -35.89 0.90 -11.73
N GLY A 1058 -36.53 -0.27 -11.70
CA GLY A 1058 -37.25 -0.82 -12.84
C GLY A 1058 -36.36 -1.41 -13.93
N ALA A 1059 -35.03 -1.43 -13.77
CA ALA A 1059 -34.08 -1.96 -14.75
C ALA A 1059 -34.35 -3.44 -15.09
N LEU A 1060 -34.70 -4.25 -14.09
CA LEU A 1060 -35.03 -5.67 -14.28
C LEU A 1060 -36.47 -5.91 -14.74
N SER A 1061 -37.31 -4.87 -14.76
CA SER A 1061 -38.72 -4.95 -15.18
C SER A 1061 -38.96 -4.60 -16.65
N LEU A 1062 -37.89 -4.35 -17.40
CA LEU A 1062 -37.96 -4.07 -18.82
C LEU A 1062 -38.40 -5.32 -19.58
N THR A 1063 -39.36 -5.17 -20.50
CA THR A 1063 -39.81 -6.26 -21.37
C THR A 1063 -38.83 -6.46 -22.53
N GLY A 1064 -38.11 -7.58 -22.52
CA GLY A 1064 -37.15 -7.95 -23.57
C GLY A 1064 -36.04 -8.87 -23.07
N ARG A 1065 -35.21 -9.34 -24.02
CA ARG A 1065 -34.08 -10.24 -23.77
C ARG A 1065 -32.76 -9.48 -23.78
N LEU A 1066 -31.85 -9.88 -22.92
CA LEU A 1066 -30.45 -9.47 -22.90
C LEU A 1066 -29.54 -10.60 -23.33
N ARG A 1067 -28.46 -10.27 -24.04
CA ARG A 1067 -27.30 -11.15 -24.16
C ARG A 1067 -26.04 -10.32 -24.00
N GLN A 1068 -25.02 -10.94 -23.46
CA GLN A 1068 -23.67 -10.38 -23.41
C GLN A 1068 -22.79 -11.17 -24.37
N PHE A 1069 -21.92 -10.47 -25.08
CA PHE A 1069 -20.87 -11.12 -25.85
C PHE A 1069 -19.62 -10.27 -25.91
N SER A 1070 -18.48 -10.94 -26.03
CA SER A 1070 -17.19 -10.30 -26.23
C SER A 1070 -16.80 -10.30 -27.71
N ILE A 1071 -16.18 -9.21 -28.14
CA ILE A 1071 -15.61 -9.06 -29.48
C ILE A 1071 -14.13 -8.76 -29.29
N ASP A 1072 -13.28 -9.55 -29.96
CA ASP A 1072 -11.83 -9.33 -29.94
C ASP A 1072 -11.48 -7.99 -30.62
N GLU A 1073 -10.45 -7.34 -30.10
CA GLU A 1073 -9.98 -6.04 -30.60
C GLU A 1073 -9.51 -6.12 -32.07
N ASP A 1074 -9.00 -7.29 -32.46
CA ASP A 1074 -8.40 -7.55 -33.78
C ASP A 1074 -9.34 -8.21 -34.80
N SER A 1075 -10.55 -8.66 -34.42
CA SER A 1075 -11.26 -9.66 -35.22
C SER A 1075 -12.38 -9.15 -36.15
N ASP A 1076 -12.98 -7.97 -35.97
CA ASP A 1076 -14.10 -7.55 -36.84
C ASP A 1076 -14.17 -6.08 -37.29
N PRO A 1077 -13.71 -5.77 -38.53
CA PRO A 1077 -13.78 -4.43 -39.13
C PRO A 1077 -15.20 -3.86 -39.30
N LYS A 1078 -16.25 -4.70 -39.32
CA LYS A 1078 -17.63 -4.23 -39.49
C LYS A 1078 -18.22 -3.71 -38.19
N PHE A 1079 -17.90 -4.34 -37.06
CA PHE A 1079 -18.33 -3.86 -35.75
C PHE A 1079 -17.65 -2.53 -35.40
N ARG A 1080 -16.34 -2.44 -35.67
CA ARG A 1080 -15.57 -1.19 -35.53
C ARG A 1080 -16.17 -0.05 -36.35
N LYS A 1081 -16.56 -0.34 -37.60
CA LYS A 1081 -17.26 0.63 -38.45
C LYS A 1081 -18.64 1.03 -37.92
N LEU A 1082 -19.43 0.08 -37.39
CA LEU A 1082 -20.73 0.37 -36.80
C LEU A 1082 -20.60 1.33 -35.60
N LEU A 1083 -19.60 1.10 -34.75
CA LEU A 1083 -19.25 1.99 -33.64
C LEU A 1083 -18.84 3.38 -34.16
N GLU A 1084 -17.88 3.45 -35.09
CA GLU A 1084 -17.43 4.70 -35.70
C GLU A 1084 -18.58 5.51 -36.34
N ASP A 1085 -19.52 4.85 -37.00
CA ASP A 1085 -20.69 5.47 -37.62
C ASP A 1085 -21.67 6.05 -36.57
N ALA A 1086 -21.76 5.46 -35.38
CA ALA A 1086 -22.67 5.90 -34.32
C ALA A 1086 -22.12 7.01 -33.42
N VAL A 1087 -20.80 7.04 -33.15
CA VAL A 1087 -20.17 8.09 -32.33
C VAL A 1087 -19.69 9.29 -33.17
N GLY A 1088 -20.03 9.34 -34.47
CA GLY A 1088 -19.69 10.46 -35.35
C GLY A 1088 -18.23 10.48 -35.83
N GLY A 1089 -17.58 9.32 -35.93
CA GLY A 1089 -16.30 9.14 -36.64
C GLY A 1089 -15.06 9.67 -35.91
N ARG A 1090 -15.07 9.76 -34.57
CA ARG A 1090 -13.88 10.02 -33.76
C ARG A 1090 -13.35 8.72 -33.17
N HIS A 1091 -12.14 8.35 -33.59
CA HIS A 1091 -11.46 7.14 -33.15
C HIS A 1091 -10.98 7.24 -31.69
N ASP A 1092 -10.61 8.46 -31.27
CA ASP A 1092 -10.02 8.73 -29.95
C ASP A 1092 -11.04 8.55 -28.82
N ASP A 1093 -12.33 8.88 -29.06
CA ASP A 1093 -13.41 8.73 -28.07
C ASP A 1093 -13.77 7.25 -27.79
N ILE A 1094 -13.37 6.33 -28.68
CA ILE A 1094 -13.59 4.87 -28.55
C ILE A 1094 -12.33 4.18 -27.98
N ASP A 1095 -11.16 4.82 -28.13
CA ASP A 1095 -9.87 4.28 -27.71
C ASP A 1095 -9.53 4.57 -26.23
N ASP A 1096 -10.23 5.52 -25.59
CA ASP A 1096 -10.15 5.68 -24.14
C ASP A 1096 -10.66 4.40 -23.46
N ARG A 1097 -9.81 3.80 -22.64
CA ARG A 1097 -10.04 2.50 -21.96
C ARG A 1097 -11.21 2.52 -20.97
N GLU A 1098 -11.93 3.62 -20.92
CA GLU A 1098 -12.76 4.01 -19.80
C GLU A 1098 -14.16 4.51 -20.24
N ALA A 1099 -14.37 4.94 -21.49
CA ALA A 1099 -15.68 5.43 -21.94
C ALA A 1099 -16.66 4.30 -22.37
N ALA A 1100 -17.89 4.33 -21.87
CA ALA A 1100 -18.97 3.47 -22.34
C ALA A 1100 -19.81 4.15 -23.43
N THR A 1101 -20.04 3.43 -24.53
CA THR A 1101 -20.81 3.92 -25.69
C THR A 1101 -22.10 3.12 -25.83
N ALA A 1102 -23.24 3.80 -25.99
CA ALA A 1102 -24.49 3.13 -26.32
C ALA A 1102 -24.92 3.40 -27.76
N LEU A 1103 -25.56 2.40 -28.36
CA LEU A 1103 -25.88 2.41 -29.78
C LEU A 1103 -27.23 1.74 -29.98
N GLN A 1104 -28.11 2.34 -30.78
CA GLN A 1104 -29.35 1.70 -31.21
C GLN A 1104 -29.24 1.26 -32.67
N HIS A 1105 -29.51 -0.01 -32.95
CA HIS A 1105 -29.55 -0.54 -34.31
C HIS A 1105 -30.78 -1.43 -34.52
N GLY A 1106 -31.67 -1.00 -35.42
CA GLY A 1106 -32.97 -1.63 -35.60
C GLY A 1106 -33.79 -1.59 -34.30
N ASN A 1107 -34.27 -2.77 -33.86
CA ASN A 1107 -35.02 -2.94 -32.61
C ASN A 1107 -34.13 -3.30 -31.40
N SER A 1108 -32.82 -3.42 -31.60
CA SER A 1108 -31.84 -3.76 -30.56
C SER A 1108 -31.11 -2.51 -30.06
N LYS A 1109 -30.78 -2.52 -28.78
CA LYS A 1109 -29.99 -1.50 -28.08
C LYS A 1109 -28.74 -2.14 -27.52
N PHE A 1110 -27.61 -1.49 -27.74
CA PHE A 1110 -26.29 -1.99 -27.40
C PHE A 1110 -25.67 -1.04 -26.38
N VAL A 1111 -25.10 -1.60 -25.32
CA VAL A 1111 -24.18 -0.91 -24.42
C VAL A 1111 -22.83 -1.56 -24.62
N ILE A 1112 -21.85 -0.77 -25.05
CA ILE A 1112 -20.55 -1.25 -25.51
C ILE A 1112 -19.49 -0.62 -24.63
N THR A 1113 -18.60 -1.46 -24.10
CA THR A 1113 -17.50 -1.04 -23.24
C THR A 1113 -16.22 -1.74 -23.60
N ARG A 1114 -15.10 -1.14 -23.23
CA ARG A 1114 -13.78 -1.68 -23.51
C ARG A 1114 -13.09 -2.08 -22.23
N ASP A 1115 -12.49 -3.26 -22.22
CA ASP A 1115 -11.53 -3.65 -21.19
C ASP A 1115 -10.21 -4.09 -21.84
N TRP A 1116 -9.31 -4.65 -21.03
CA TRP A 1116 -7.99 -5.11 -21.51
C TRP A 1116 -8.04 -6.37 -22.40
N ARG A 1117 -9.21 -6.98 -22.64
CA ARG A 1117 -9.43 -8.19 -23.44
C ARG A 1117 -10.21 -7.93 -24.74
N GLY A 1118 -10.82 -6.76 -24.92
CA GLY A 1118 -11.59 -6.41 -26.11
C GLY A 1118 -12.84 -5.59 -25.79
N PHE A 1119 -13.84 -5.66 -26.66
CA PHE A 1119 -15.14 -5.03 -26.43
C PHE A 1119 -16.08 -5.98 -25.71
N ASN A 1120 -16.66 -5.52 -24.61
CA ASN A 1120 -17.79 -6.16 -23.94
C ASN A 1120 -19.08 -5.50 -24.41
N VAL A 1121 -19.95 -6.28 -25.04
CA VAL A 1121 -21.20 -5.80 -25.63
C VAL A 1121 -22.38 -6.43 -24.89
N VAL A 1122 -23.26 -5.59 -24.39
CA VAL A 1122 -24.57 -5.99 -23.88
C VAL A 1122 -25.62 -5.56 -24.90
N GLU A 1123 -26.32 -6.52 -25.49
CA GLU A 1123 -27.43 -6.28 -26.40
C GLU A 1123 -28.75 -6.53 -25.69
N PHE A 1124 -29.64 -5.55 -25.73
CA PHE A 1124 -31.03 -5.62 -25.32
C PHE A 1124 -31.95 -5.59 -26.54
N SER A 1125 -32.86 -6.55 -26.66
CA SER A 1125 -33.88 -6.59 -27.71
C SER A 1125 -35.27 -6.75 -27.11
N ARG A 1126 -36.22 -5.92 -27.57
CA ARG A 1126 -37.67 -6.09 -27.26
C ARG A 1126 -38.33 -7.17 -28.11
N SER A 1127 -37.61 -7.74 -29.08
CA SER A 1127 -38.06 -8.83 -29.94
C SER A 1127 -37.57 -10.17 -29.40
N GLU A 1128 -38.32 -11.26 -29.60
CA GLU A 1128 -37.88 -12.62 -29.23
C GLU A 1128 -36.55 -13.03 -29.90
N THR A 1129 -36.21 -12.36 -31.01
CA THR A 1129 -34.98 -12.54 -31.75
C THR A 1129 -34.02 -11.36 -31.54
N PHE A 1130 -32.78 -11.66 -31.16
CA PHE A 1130 -31.67 -10.71 -31.29
C PHE A 1130 -31.36 -10.51 -32.76
N HIS A 1131 -31.05 -9.28 -33.14
CA HIS A 1131 -30.56 -8.98 -34.47
C HIS A 1131 -29.04 -8.89 -34.37
N PRO A 1132 -28.30 -9.99 -34.61
CA PRO A 1132 -26.85 -9.90 -34.64
C PRO A 1132 -26.45 -8.81 -35.62
N VAL A 1133 -25.49 -7.99 -35.20
CA VAL A 1133 -24.75 -7.14 -36.14
C VAL A 1133 -24.22 -8.10 -37.21
N THR A 1134 -24.70 -7.95 -38.45
CA THR A 1134 -24.60 -9.03 -39.44
C THR A 1134 -23.14 -9.29 -39.82
N GLY A 1135 -22.64 -10.46 -39.41
CA GLY A 1135 -21.30 -10.94 -39.72
C GLY A 1135 -20.21 -10.41 -38.80
N VAL A 1136 -20.48 -10.41 -37.48
CA VAL A 1136 -19.53 -10.23 -36.37
C VAL A 1136 -19.32 -11.57 -35.67
N ASP A 1137 -18.07 -12.05 -35.56
CA ASP A 1137 -17.73 -13.27 -34.82
C ASP A 1137 -17.48 -12.92 -33.33
N SER A 1138 -18.38 -13.35 -32.44
CA SER A 1138 -18.21 -13.23 -30.98
C SER A 1138 -17.33 -14.36 -30.43
N ASN A 1139 -16.45 -14.04 -29.48
CA ASN A 1139 -15.55 -15.03 -28.87
C ASN A 1139 -16.26 -15.84 -27.78
N GLU A 1140 -17.06 -15.16 -26.95
CA GLU A 1140 -17.90 -15.75 -25.91
C GLU A 1140 -19.26 -15.04 -25.94
N GLU A 1141 -20.35 -15.79 -26.10
CA GLU A 1141 -21.72 -15.28 -26.09
C GLU A 1141 -22.50 -15.96 -24.96
N THR A 1142 -23.11 -15.16 -24.08
CA THR A 1142 -24.00 -15.68 -23.04
C THR A 1142 -25.32 -16.09 -23.66
N GLN A 1143 -26.01 -17.05 -23.05
CA GLN A 1143 -27.38 -17.33 -23.45
C GLN A 1143 -28.25 -16.08 -23.28
N PRO A 1144 -29.20 -15.84 -24.20
CA PRO A 1144 -30.31 -14.93 -24.00
C PRO A 1144 -30.96 -15.08 -22.62
N LEU A 1145 -31.03 -13.99 -21.87
CA LEU A 1145 -31.71 -13.92 -20.59
C LEU A 1145 -32.92 -12.98 -20.71
N GLU A 1146 -34.08 -13.43 -20.27
CA GLU A 1146 -35.23 -12.55 -20.06
C GLU A 1146 -35.04 -11.78 -18.76
N LEU A 1147 -35.20 -10.46 -18.81
CA LEU A 1147 -35.06 -9.62 -17.62
C LEU A 1147 -36.10 -9.95 -16.54
N SER A 1148 -37.29 -10.43 -16.94
CA SER A 1148 -38.33 -10.91 -16.03
C SER A 1148 -37.89 -12.12 -15.19
N ASP A 1149 -37.12 -13.03 -15.78
CA ASP A 1149 -36.67 -14.25 -15.11
C ASP A 1149 -35.58 -13.92 -14.09
N ILE A 1150 -34.74 -12.93 -14.40
CA ILE A 1150 -33.75 -12.37 -13.49
C ILE A 1150 -34.44 -11.61 -12.37
N GLN A 1151 -35.45 -10.79 -12.69
CA GLN A 1151 -36.24 -10.07 -11.70
C GLN A 1151 -36.88 -11.03 -10.69
N GLU A 1152 -37.48 -12.11 -11.16
CA GLU A 1152 -38.07 -13.15 -10.32
C GLU A 1152 -37.00 -13.82 -9.45
N SER A 1153 -35.85 -14.17 -10.03
CA SER A 1153 -34.74 -14.81 -9.31
C SER A 1153 -34.13 -13.90 -8.23
N VAL A 1154 -33.95 -12.61 -8.54
CA VAL A 1154 -33.45 -11.61 -7.60
C VAL A 1154 -34.47 -11.36 -6.48
N GLN A 1155 -35.76 -11.28 -6.81
CA GLN A 1155 -36.83 -11.15 -5.83
C GLN A 1155 -36.89 -12.38 -4.89
N GLN A 1156 -36.82 -13.59 -5.44
CA GLN A 1156 -36.75 -14.83 -4.67
C GLN A 1156 -35.52 -14.88 -3.76
N PHE A 1157 -34.36 -14.42 -4.23
CA PHE A 1157 -33.14 -14.33 -3.42
C PHE A 1157 -33.27 -13.32 -2.27
N ILE A 1158 -33.87 -12.15 -2.54
CA ILE A 1158 -34.16 -11.15 -1.50
C ILE A 1158 -35.10 -11.74 -0.45
N ASP A 1159 -36.18 -12.39 -0.88
CA ASP A 1159 -37.17 -13.00 0.00
C ASP A 1159 -36.54 -14.12 0.85
N LEU A 1160 -35.67 -14.95 0.24
CA LEU A 1160 -34.93 -16.03 0.92
C LEU A 1160 -33.99 -15.49 2.02
N CYS A 1161 -33.30 -14.39 1.75
CA CYS A 1161 -32.37 -13.80 2.73
C CYS A 1161 -33.07 -13.00 3.83
N LYS A 1162 -34.30 -12.52 3.60
CA LYS A 1162 -35.13 -11.83 4.61
C LYS A 1162 -35.62 -12.78 5.71
N ASP A 1163 -35.87 -14.05 5.37
CA ASP A 1163 -36.45 -15.02 6.31
C ASP A 1163 -35.42 -15.76 7.19
N GLN A 1164 -34.13 -15.81 6.83
CA GLN A 1164 -33.05 -16.32 7.69
C GLN A 1164 -31.68 -15.67 7.35
N PRO A 1165 -30.98 -15.02 8.30
CA PRO A 1165 -29.56 -14.72 8.10
C PRO A 1165 -28.77 -16.04 8.09
N PRO A 1166 -27.93 -16.32 7.09
CA PRO A 1166 -27.38 -17.66 6.89
C PRO A 1166 -26.42 -18.07 8.01
N LYS A 1167 -26.80 -19.15 8.71
CA LYS A 1167 -25.89 -20.01 9.50
C LYS A 1167 -25.13 -20.92 8.54
N ILE A 1168 -23.82 -20.97 8.69
CA ILE A 1168 -22.93 -21.91 7.99
C ILE A 1168 -23.42 -23.37 8.25
N PRO A 1169 -23.46 -24.27 7.25
CA PRO A 1169 -23.88 -25.65 7.47
C PRO A 1169 -22.89 -26.38 8.40
N SER A 1170 -23.40 -27.14 9.38
CA SER A 1170 -22.58 -27.93 10.29
C SER A 1170 -22.00 -29.17 9.60
N ALA A 1171 -20.96 -29.77 10.17
CA ALA A 1171 -20.37 -31.00 9.67
C ALA A 1171 -21.40 -32.15 9.56
N ASP A 1172 -22.40 -32.17 10.45
CA ASP A 1172 -23.47 -33.18 10.47
C ASP A 1172 -24.38 -33.08 9.24
N PHE A 1173 -24.66 -31.86 8.76
CA PHE A 1173 -25.44 -31.64 7.54
C PHE A 1173 -24.70 -32.16 6.29
N PHE A 1174 -23.40 -31.88 6.18
CA PHE A 1174 -22.59 -32.43 5.08
C PHE A 1174 -22.46 -33.96 5.16
N ALA A 1175 -22.50 -34.52 6.38
CA ALA A 1175 -22.50 -35.96 6.56
C ALA A 1175 -23.80 -36.62 6.10
N GLU A 1176 -24.95 -36.04 6.46
CA GLU A 1176 -26.28 -36.56 6.14
C GLU A 1176 -26.57 -36.52 4.62
N VAL A 1177 -26.23 -35.43 3.94
CA VAL A 1177 -26.39 -35.30 2.49
C VAL A 1177 -25.46 -36.26 1.73
N ALA A 1178 -24.24 -36.43 2.22
CA ALA A 1178 -23.28 -37.34 1.63
C ALA A 1178 -23.69 -38.80 1.79
N GLU A 1179 -24.29 -39.18 2.93
CA GLU A 1179 -24.85 -40.50 3.16
C GLU A 1179 -26.01 -40.80 2.19
N GLY A 1180 -26.91 -39.83 1.98
CA GLY A 1180 -28.02 -39.95 1.03
C GLY A 1180 -27.58 -40.11 -0.44
N MET A 1181 -26.43 -39.52 -0.80
CA MET A 1181 -25.86 -39.59 -2.15
C MET A 1181 -24.78 -40.69 -2.31
N LYS A 1182 -24.45 -41.42 -1.25
CA LYS A 1182 -23.34 -42.38 -1.18
C LYS A 1182 -21.98 -41.77 -1.55
N LEU A 1183 -21.75 -40.52 -1.17
CA LEU A 1183 -20.49 -39.79 -1.32
C LEU A 1183 -19.82 -39.61 0.05
N LYS A 1184 -18.54 -39.21 0.07
CA LYS A 1184 -17.89 -38.77 1.33
C LYS A 1184 -18.37 -37.35 1.68
N PRO A 1185 -18.57 -37.00 2.96
CA PRO A 1185 -18.99 -35.66 3.40
C PRO A 1185 -18.08 -34.54 2.89
N ALA A 1186 -16.78 -34.84 2.78
CA ALA A 1186 -15.81 -33.93 2.19
C ALA A 1186 -16.08 -33.61 0.71
N ILE A 1187 -16.60 -34.55 -0.10
CA ILE A 1187 -16.93 -34.31 -1.51
C ILE A 1187 -18.11 -33.34 -1.62
N VAL A 1188 -19.15 -33.54 -0.80
CA VAL A 1188 -20.32 -32.65 -0.74
C VAL A 1188 -19.92 -31.27 -0.23
N ALA A 1189 -19.03 -31.18 0.76
CA ALA A 1189 -18.48 -29.92 1.25
C ALA A 1189 -17.61 -29.21 0.19
N TYR A 1190 -16.76 -29.91 -0.55
CA TYR A 1190 -15.93 -29.33 -1.61
C TYR A 1190 -16.74 -28.83 -2.81
N ILE A 1191 -17.85 -29.51 -3.14
CA ILE A 1191 -18.83 -29.03 -4.13
C ILE A 1191 -19.53 -27.77 -3.60
N TRP A 1192 -19.89 -27.74 -2.32
CA TRP A 1192 -20.51 -26.59 -1.67
C TRP A 1192 -19.58 -25.36 -1.57
N PHE A 1193 -18.27 -25.56 -1.42
CA PHE A 1193 -17.26 -24.48 -1.37
C PHE A 1193 -16.81 -23.94 -2.74
N GLY A 1194 -17.42 -24.36 -3.86
CA GLY A 1194 -17.25 -23.69 -5.16
C GLY A 1194 -15.84 -23.75 -5.79
N TYR A 1195 -15.15 -24.89 -5.75
CA TYR A 1195 -13.84 -25.03 -6.40
C TYR A 1195 -13.94 -24.98 -7.95
N PRO A 1196 -13.23 -24.09 -8.66
CA PRO A 1196 -13.55 -23.66 -10.03
C PRO A 1196 -13.08 -24.58 -11.18
N HIS A 1197 -12.75 -25.85 -10.91
CA HIS A 1197 -12.19 -26.76 -11.93
C HIS A 1197 -12.93 -28.10 -12.10
N PHE A 1198 -14.16 -28.21 -11.63
CA PHE A 1198 -15.03 -29.34 -11.98
C PHE A 1198 -15.69 -29.09 -13.34
N GLY A 1199 -15.28 -29.84 -14.37
CA GLY A 1199 -16.03 -29.91 -15.64
C GLY A 1199 -15.24 -29.85 -16.95
N ARG A 1200 -13.91 -29.69 -16.96
CA ARG A 1200 -13.13 -29.93 -18.19
C ARG A 1200 -12.93 -31.43 -18.39
N TYR A 1201 -13.71 -32.01 -19.30
CA TYR A 1201 -13.50 -33.37 -19.76
C TYR A 1201 -12.05 -33.49 -20.30
N GLY A 1202 -11.17 -34.12 -19.52
CA GLY A 1202 -9.88 -34.61 -20.00
C GLY A 1202 -8.58 -34.07 -19.39
N SER A 1203 -8.55 -33.21 -18.35
CA SER A 1203 -7.24 -32.68 -17.89
C SER A 1203 -6.91 -32.59 -16.39
N ASP A 1204 -7.74 -32.99 -15.42
CA ASP A 1204 -7.26 -33.29 -14.06
C ASP A 1204 -8.21 -34.19 -13.26
N PRO A 1205 -7.81 -35.40 -12.82
CA PRO A 1205 -8.73 -36.33 -12.17
C PRO A 1205 -8.53 -36.34 -10.63
N ILE A 1206 -9.61 -36.15 -9.87
CA ILE A 1206 -9.76 -36.22 -8.39
C ILE A 1206 -8.72 -37.16 -7.73
N PRO A 1207 -7.95 -36.79 -6.68
CA PRO A 1207 -7.00 -37.72 -6.05
C PRO A 1207 -7.63 -39.08 -5.66
N ALA A 1208 -6.97 -40.20 -5.95
CA ALA A 1208 -7.56 -41.54 -5.86
C ALA A 1208 -8.15 -41.89 -4.48
N TYR A 1209 -7.54 -41.39 -3.39
CA TYR A 1209 -8.02 -41.64 -2.01
C TYR A 1209 -9.39 -40.98 -1.70
N LEU A 1210 -9.81 -40.02 -2.51
CA LEU A 1210 -11.14 -39.41 -2.45
C LEU A 1210 -12.18 -40.15 -3.31
N ARG A 1211 -11.78 -41.08 -4.19
CA ARG A 1211 -12.69 -41.83 -5.08
C ARG A 1211 -13.14 -43.19 -4.54
N GLU A 1212 -12.51 -43.70 -3.49
CA GLU A 1212 -12.93 -44.96 -2.87
C GLU A 1212 -14.18 -44.74 -2.01
N PRO A 1213 -15.23 -45.58 -2.15
CA PRO A 1213 -16.37 -45.57 -1.24
C PRO A 1213 -15.89 -45.77 0.21
N ALA A 1214 -16.56 -45.14 1.17
CA ALA A 1214 -16.43 -45.54 2.58
C ALA A 1214 -17.08 -46.92 2.79
#